data_AF-A0AAV6BVD2-F1
#
_entry.id   AF-A0AAV6BVD2-F1
#
_cell.length_a   1.000
_cell.length_b   1.000
_cell.length_c   1.000
_cell.angle_alpha   90.00
_cell.angle_beta   90.00
_cell.angle_gamma   90.00
#
_symmetry.space_group_name_H-M   'P 1'
#
loop_
_entity.id
_entity.type
_entity.pdbx_description
1 polymer ?
#
loop_
_entity_poly.entity_id
_entity_poly.type
_entity_poly.pdbx_seq_one_letter_code
_entity_poly.pdbx_strand_id
1 'polypeptide(L)'
;MKVAVSIATVLAVLAGPLTAGALSVQEVILLAKPAVALITAEVRAEVTITCGSRTVTVRPIPFVETGTGWFVDGRGYLITNAHVVDPAHRVPPWVTHELKKKAIEQACVDPALRAQGLTRGQRPDLEEAIRREASARALATAQVTPQPKLSVLLSSGLSLTAEVVKFSPPVLLDMNGRPLPDSGRDLALLRVKDGVYPAIRLSEREAKIGDPVHMLGFPGVVLSHELLNQSATLEASVTNGAVSGFKQDSIGQDIVQTDAAAAHGNSGGPAVLDDASLVGVLTFVSLSPSGGSIVQGFNFLIPAKDVKTFLRGTPVTRPGDSRFNDAWEAGLNALFGDSYATAVKHLSEANALLPNLPDVKRALAEAEAKLKNPPPRPFPWAWITAAVTLLSVGVYGAMFGRRWWKNRHRILPGQVVGAIESGRNPLLIDVRTRTDYETSPLRLPGAVRLEPEAVEAGQIDLTAERDTLLVAYDTSPVEATAEKVATALRARGYRNVRILKGGLGGWTNARLPVESKSYLPSIGLEIYKNLTVGDLERRQFKAGDVICKEGDDAHGEAYLVHSGSVRIRRTFDSVEKTLNTLGEGELFGEIALFREARRSADAVADTDVEILVIKNERLDWLIRNRPQLTREIVRRLANWLVQTDRERAVSSSH
;
A
#
# COMPACT_ATOMS: atom_id res chain seq x y z
N MET A 1 -20.41 -8.45 -25.53
CA MET A 1 -21.19 -9.03 -24.41
C MET A 1 -20.33 -9.98 -23.54
N LYS A 2 -19.09 -9.58 -23.18
CA LYS A 2 -18.17 -10.37 -22.33
C LYS A 2 -17.50 -9.54 -21.22
N VAL A 3 -17.90 -8.27 -21.06
CA VAL A 3 -17.32 -7.34 -20.07
C VAL A 3 -18.23 -7.15 -18.84
N ALA A 4 -19.50 -7.54 -18.93
CA ALA A 4 -20.47 -7.39 -17.83
C ALA A 4 -20.37 -8.47 -16.74
N VAL A 5 -19.69 -9.59 -17.00
CA VAL A 5 -19.64 -10.74 -16.07
C VAL A 5 -18.51 -10.61 -15.03
N SER A 6 -17.51 -9.75 -15.25
CA SER A 6 -16.37 -9.60 -14.32
C SER A 6 -16.59 -8.61 -13.17
N ILE A 7 -17.67 -7.83 -13.19
CA ILE A 7 -17.95 -6.83 -12.13
C ILE A 7 -18.80 -7.45 -11.00
N ALA A 8 -19.65 -8.44 -11.30
CA ALA A 8 -20.48 -9.11 -10.30
C ALA A 8 -19.68 -10.00 -9.33
N THR A 9 -18.56 -10.57 -9.78
CA THR A 9 -17.73 -11.48 -8.96
C THR A 9 -16.89 -10.75 -7.91
N VAL A 10 -16.64 -9.44 -8.08
CA VAL A 10 -15.85 -8.64 -7.13
C VAL A 10 -16.69 -8.15 -5.94
N LEU A 11 -18.00 -7.97 -6.10
CA LEU A 11 -18.89 -7.56 -5.00
C LEU A 11 -19.28 -8.70 -4.05
N ALA A 12 -19.16 -9.96 -4.46
CA ALA A 12 -19.54 -11.12 -3.63
C ALA A 12 -18.48 -11.52 -2.59
N VAL A 13 -17.26 -10.96 -2.66
CA VAL A 13 -16.16 -11.30 -1.72
C VAL A 13 -16.21 -10.49 -0.42
N LEU A 14 -17.08 -9.47 -0.32
CA LEU A 14 -17.18 -8.60 0.85
C LEU A 14 -18.26 -9.00 1.88
N ALA A 15 -18.93 -10.13 1.69
CA ALA A 15 -20.00 -10.60 2.58
C ALA A 15 -19.75 -12.03 3.10
N GLY A 16 -18.49 -12.35 3.40
CA GLY A 16 -18.20 -13.49 4.28
C GLY A 16 -18.68 -13.19 5.70
N PRO A 17 -19.20 -14.17 6.46
CA PRO A 17 -19.44 -13.98 7.89
C PRO A 17 -18.13 -13.55 8.55
N LEU A 18 -18.16 -12.49 9.35
CA LEU A 18 -17.07 -12.10 10.24
C LEU A 18 -16.81 -13.28 11.18
N THR A 19 -15.90 -14.17 10.81
CA THR A 19 -15.28 -15.08 11.76
C THR A 19 -14.65 -14.19 12.83
N ALA A 20 -15.01 -14.38 14.10
CA ALA A 20 -14.31 -13.74 15.21
C ALA A 20 -12.80 -13.86 14.95
N GLY A 21 -12.12 -12.73 14.79
CA GLY A 21 -10.70 -12.73 14.48
C GLY A 21 -9.95 -13.52 15.55
N ALA A 22 -8.95 -14.31 15.15
CA ALA A 22 -8.05 -14.92 16.11
C ALA A 22 -7.45 -13.81 17.00
N LEU A 23 -7.45 -14.04 18.31
CA LEU A 23 -6.87 -13.08 19.25
C LEU A 23 -5.41 -12.82 18.89
N SER A 24 -4.98 -11.57 19.00
CA SER A 24 -3.56 -11.24 18.95
C SER A 24 -2.84 -11.82 20.17
N VAL A 25 -1.53 -12.06 20.03
CA VAL A 25 -0.68 -12.52 21.15
C VAL A 25 -0.78 -11.56 22.35
N GLN A 26 -0.92 -10.26 22.08
CA GLN A 26 -1.10 -9.26 23.13
C GLN A 26 -2.41 -9.46 23.90
N GLU A 27 -3.53 -9.68 23.20
CA GLU A 27 -4.83 -9.95 23.83
C GLU A 27 -4.78 -11.19 24.72
N VAL A 28 -4.19 -12.29 24.22
CA VAL A 28 -4.01 -13.54 24.95
C VAL A 28 -3.25 -13.32 26.27
N ILE A 29 -2.13 -12.61 26.19
CA ILE A 29 -1.32 -12.29 27.37
C ILE A 29 -2.11 -11.44 28.36
N LEU A 30 -2.82 -10.40 27.88
CA LEU A 30 -3.59 -9.52 28.74
C LEU A 30 -4.75 -10.25 29.45
N LEU A 31 -5.35 -11.26 28.81
CA LEU A 31 -6.41 -12.07 29.41
C LEU A 31 -5.89 -12.98 30.54
N ALA A 32 -4.70 -13.58 30.36
CA ALA A 32 -4.17 -14.55 31.32
C ALA A 32 -3.31 -13.93 32.43
N LYS A 33 -2.47 -12.93 32.11
CA LYS A 33 -1.43 -12.40 33.00
C LYS A 33 -1.94 -11.89 34.36
N PRO A 34 -3.08 -11.18 34.46
CA PRO A 34 -3.60 -10.71 35.75
C PRO A 34 -3.92 -11.83 36.75
N ALA A 35 -4.22 -13.04 36.26
CA ALA A 35 -4.52 -14.21 37.10
C ALA A 35 -3.28 -14.88 37.70
N VAL A 36 -2.08 -14.45 37.32
CA VAL A 36 -0.82 -15.08 37.73
C VAL A 36 -0.26 -14.37 38.97
N ALA A 37 0.25 -15.14 39.93
CA ALA A 37 0.75 -14.65 41.20
C ALA A 37 2.06 -15.36 41.60
N LEU A 38 2.89 -14.66 42.36
CA LEU A 38 4.09 -15.22 42.97
C LEU A 38 3.70 -15.98 44.24
N ILE A 39 4.12 -17.23 44.33
CA ILE A 39 3.92 -18.08 45.51
C ILE A 39 5.22 -18.09 46.30
N THR A 40 5.13 -17.86 47.61
CA THR A 40 6.26 -17.93 48.53
C THR A 40 5.95 -18.89 49.66
N ALA A 41 6.75 -19.96 49.75
CA ALA A 41 6.79 -20.86 50.90
C ALA A 41 7.94 -20.46 51.81
N GLU A 42 7.62 -19.83 52.92
CA GLU A 42 8.59 -19.40 53.93
C GLU A 42 8.50 -20.29 55.16
N VAL A 43 9.62 -20.82 55.63
CA VAL A 43 9.71 -21.54 56.91
C VAL A 43 10.67 -20.80 57.81
N ARG A 44 10.11 -20.04 58.75
CA ARG A 44 10.87 -19.51 59.89
C ARG A 44 11.06 -20.62 60.90
N ALA A 45 12.07 -20.50 61.75
CA ALA A 45 12.20 -21.40 62.88
C ALA A 45 12.87 -20.71 64.06
N GLU A 46 12.55 -21.19 65.25
CA GLU A 46 13.40 -21.03 66.42
C GLU A 46 14.19 -22.33 66.59
N VAL A 47 15.52 -22.20 66.70
CA VAL A 47 16.40 -23.36 66.85
C VAL A 47 17.19 -23.20 68.13
N THR A 48 17.01 -24.15 69.04
CA THR A 48 17.80 -24.26 70.26
C THR A 48 18.90 -25.29 70.06
N ILE A 49 20.15 -24.85 70.18
CA ILE A 49 21.34 -25.70 69.98
C ILE A 49 22.32 -25.51 71.13
N THR A 50 23.10 -26.55 71.43
CA THR A 50 24.19 -26.47 72.41
C THR A 50 25.53 -26.36 71.69
N CYS A 51 26.19 -25.20 71.81
CA CYS A 51 27.52 -24.95 71.28
C CYS A 51 28.54 -25.03 72.43
N GLY A 52 29.24 -26.15 72.56
CA GLY A 52 30.15 -26.39 73.69
C GLY A 52 29.37 -26.57 74.99
N SER A 53 29.57 -25.66 75.96
CA SER A 53 28.85 -25.67 77.25
C SER A 53 27.64 -24.74 77.30
N ARG A 54 27.34 -24.01 76.23
CA ARG A 54 26.27 -23.00 76.20
C ARG A 54 25.13 -23.46 75.29
N THR A 55 23.93 -23.48 75.83
CA THR A 55 22.70 -23.65 75.04
C THR A 55 22.18 -22.28 74.64
N VAL A 56 21.95 -22.10 73.34
CA VAL A 56 21.52 -20.83 72.75
C VAL A 56 20.34 -21.08 71.82
N THR A 57 19.35 -20.20 71.87
CA THR A 57 18.25 -20.18 70.91
C THR A 57 18.49 -19.08 69.89
N VAL A 58 18.48 -19.44 68.61
CA VAL A 58 18.63 -18.51 67.49
C VAL A 58 17.46 -18.60 66.52
N ARG A 59 17.25 -17.51 65.78
CA ARG A 59 16.32 -17.44 64.65
C ARG A 59 17.14 -17.35 63.37
N PRO A 60 17.46 -18.48 62.70
CA PRO A 60 18.22 -18.46 61.46
C PRO A 60 17.46 -17.74 60.34
N ILE A 61 18.18 -17.35 59.29
CA ILE A 61 17.58 -16.84 58.05
C ILE A 61 16.56 -17.88 57.56
N PRO A 62 15.30 -17.48 57.30
CA PRO A 62 14.25 -18.40 56.90
C PRO A 62 14.65 -19.23 55.68
N PHE A 63 14.07 -20.43 55.57
CA PHE A 63 14.04 -21.12 54.30
C PHE A 63 12.93 -20.48 53.45
N VAL A 64 13.25 -20.11 52.22
CA VAL A 64 12.30 -19.50 51.29
C VAL A 64 12.40 -20.24 49.97
N GLU A 65 11.27 -20.75 49.52
CA GLU A 65 11.09 -21.26 48.17
C GLU A 65 10.04 -20.41 47.46
N THR A 66 10.30 -20.09 46.20
CA THR A 66 9.40 -19.30 45.37
C THR A 66 9.03 -20.05 44.11
N GLY A 67 7.80 -19.84 43.69
CA GLY A 67 7.28 -20.37 42.42
C GLY A 67 6.16 -19.50 41.91
N THR A 68 5.53 -19.97 40.85
CA THR A 68 4.38 -19.30 40.24
C THR A 68 3.11 -20.06 40.58
N GLY A 69 2.01 -19.34 40.75
CA GLY A 69 0.68 -19.91 40.80
C GLY A 69 -0.29 -19.02 40.05
N TRP A 70 -1.50 -19.52 39.85
CA TRP A 70 -2.52 -18.79 39.12
C TRP A 70 -3.91 -19.12 39.64
N PHE A 71 -4.81 -18.15 39.58
CA PHE A 71 -6.19 -18.31 40.02
C PHE A 71 -6.96 -19.19 39.04
N VAL A 72 -7.45 -20.32 39.53
CA VAL A 72 -8.28 -21.26 38.77
C VAL A 72 -9.76 -20.91 38.85
N ASP A 73 -10.16 -20.14 39.86
CA ASP A 73 -11.46 -19.49 39.90
C ASP A 73 -11.37 -18.10 40.54
N GLY A 74 -12.38 -17.27 40.27
CA GLY A 74 -12.40 -15.90 40.75
C GLY A 74 -12.73 -15.73 42.23
N ARG A 75 -13.01 -16.81 42.97
CA ARG A 75 -13.36 -16.76 44.40
C ARG A 75 -12.11 -16.79 45.28
N GLY A 76 -10.93 -17.10 44.72
CA GLY A 76 -9.67 -17.14 45.44
C GLY A 76 -9.04 -18.54 45.57
N TYR A 77 -9.30 -19.43 44.62
CA TYR A 77 -8.60 -20.71 44.52
C TYR A 77 -7.48 -20.64 43.48
N LEU A 78 -6.29 -21.13 43.82
CA LEU A 78 -5.12 -21.08 42.95
C LEU A 78 -4.51 -22.46 42.72
N ILE A 79 -3.96 -22.70 41.55
CA ILE A 79 -3.12 -23.85 41.24
C ILE A 79 -1.65 -23.42 41.24
N THR A 80 -0.79 -24.28 41.78
CA THR A 80 0.67 -24.22 41.68
C THR A 80 1.23 -25.64 41.74
N ASN A 81 2.54 -25.82 41.67
CA ASN A 81 3.13 -27.13 41.90
C ASN A 81 3.17 -27.49 43.37
N ALA A 82 3.14 -28.79 43.64
CA ALA A 82 3.22 -29.29 45.01
C ALA A 82 4.61 -29.05 45.61
N HIS A 83 5.69 -29.22 44.85
CA HIS A 83 7.04 -28.97 45.36
C HIS A 83 7.25 -27.52 45.83
N VAL A 84 6.63 -26.55 45.16
CA VAL A 84 6.71 -25.11 45.53
C VAL A 84 6.18 -24.85 46.93
N VAL A 85 5.13 -25.58 47.35
CA VAL A 85 4.45 -25.36 48.64
C VAL A 85 4.83 -26.40 49.69
N ASP A 86 5.46 -27.51 49.29
CA ASP A 86 5.85 -28.61 50.16
C ASP A 86 6.69 -28.19 51.38
N PRO A 87 7.68 -27.27 51.24
CA PRO A 87 8.49 -26.82 52.37
C PRO A 87 7.65 -26.22 53.50
N ALA A 88 6.58 -25.50 53.19
CA ALA A 88 5.71 -24.89 54.17
C ALA A 88 4.48 -25.76 54.52
N HIS A 89 4.09 -26.70 53.64
CA HIS A 89 2.94 -27.55 53.87
C HIS A 89 3.25 -28.76 54.76
N ARG A 90 4.28 -29.56 54.40
CA ARG A 90 4.67 -30.77 55.15
C ARG A 90 5.92 -30.57 56.01
N VAL A 91 6.70 -29.52 55.73
CA VAL A 91 8.00 -29.24 56.38
C VAL A 91 8.90 -30.49 56.39
N PRO A 92 9.29 -30.99 55.21
CA PRO A 92 10.04 -32.24 55.09
C PRO A 92 11.39 -32.17 55.82
N PRO A 93 11.97 -33.32 56.22
CA PRO A 93 13.17 -33.34 57.06
C PRO A 93 14.34 -32.53 56.52
N TRP A 94 14.52 -32.48 55.20
CA TRP A 94 15.61 -31.72 54.56
C TRP A 94 15.50 -30.20 54.81
N VAL A 95 14.28 -29.64 54.92
CA VAL A 95 14.08 -28.22 55.27
C VAL A 95 14.54 -27.96 56.70
N THR A 96 14.15 -28.84 57.63
CA THR A 96 14.60 -28.72 59.03
C THR A 96 16.11 -28.90 59.15
N HIS A 97 16.72 -29.76 58.34
CA HIS A 97 18.18 -29.95 58.29
C HIS A 97 18.89 -28.70 57.79
N GLU A 98 18.39 -28.05 56.75
CA GLU A 98 18.95 -26.76 56.27
C GLU A 98 18.82 -25.65 57.31
N LEU A 99 17.68 -25.56 58.00
CA LEU A 99 17.50 -24.61 59.10
C LEU A 99 18.46 -24.88 60.27
N LYS A 100 18.71 -26.16 60.60
CA LYS A 100 19.72 -26.54 61.59
C LYS A 100 21.12 -26.10 61.16
N LYS A 101 21.53 -26.35 59.93
CA LYS A 101 22.84 -25.90 59.41
C LYS A 101 23.00 -24.38 59.54
N LYS A 102 22.00 -23.62 59.10
CA LYS A 102 21.99 -22.15 59.21
C LYS A 102 22.08 -21.68 60.67
N ALA A 103 21.36 -22.35 61.58
CA ALA A 103 21.40 -22.05 63.01
C ALA A 103 22.78 -22.37 63.63
N ILE A 104 23.40 -23.48 63.27
CA ILE A 104 24.75 -23.85 63.72
C ILE A 104 25.78 -22.83 63.24
N GLU A 105 25.66 -22.39 61.98
CA GLU A 105 26.53 -21.35 61.44
C GLU A 105 26.44 -20.06 62.27
N GLN A 106 25.21 -19.62 62.58
CA GLN A 106 24.96 -18.38 63.32
C GLN A 106 25.31 -18.46 64.81
N ALA A 107 25.00 -19.58 65.49
CA ALA A 107 25.18 -19.69 66.95
C ALA A 107 26.51 -20.31 67.38
N CYS A 108 27.12 -21.19 66.57
CA CYS A 108 28.37 -21.85 66.91
C CYS A 108 29.56 -21.34 66.08
N VAL A 109 29.44 -21.27 64.75
CA VAL A 109 30.57 -20.97 63.85
C VAL A 109 30.94 -19.49 63.90
N ASP A 110 29.99 -18.58 63.70
CA ASP A 110 30.26 -17.14 63.70
C ASP A 110 30.89 -16.65 65.02
N PRO A 111 30.42 -17.06 66.21
CA PRO A 111 31.08 -16.70 67.47
C PRO A 111 32.47 -17.32 67.63
N ALA A 112 32.69 -18.55 67.16
CA ALA A 112 34.00 -19.21 67.23
C ALA A 112 35.03 -18.51 66.33
N LEU A 113 34.64 -18.08 65.12
CA LEU A 113 35.48 -17.27 64.24
C LEU A 113 35.84 -15.93 64.89
N ARG A 114 34.83 -15.22 65.45
CA ARG A 114 35.05 -13.94 66.14
C ARG A 114 35.96 -14.08 67.36
N ALA A 115 35.85 -15.17 68.11
CA ALA A 115 36.74 -15.44 69.24
C ALA A 115 38.21 -15.62 68.82
N GLN A 116 38.45 -16.02 67.56
CA GLN A 116 39.78 -16.11 66.95
C GLN A 116 40.18 -14.85 66.16
N GLY A 117 39.37 -13.78 66.23
CA GLY A 117 39.63 -12.53 65.50
C GLY A 117 39.46 -12.63 63.98
N LEU A 118 38.73 -13.64 63.50
CA LEU A 118 38.54 -13.91 62.07
C LEU A 118 37.18 -13.45 61.56
N THR A 119 37.15 -12.97 60.32
CA THR A 119 35.92 -12.73 59.54
C THR A 119 35.66 -13.89 58.56
N ARG A 120 34.41 -14.03 58.11
CA ARG A 120 34.04 -15.08 57.14
C ARG A 120 34.88 -14.97 55.87
N GLY A 121 35.35 -16.11 55.37
CA GLY A 121 36.16 -16.21 54.16
C GLY A 121 37.62 -15.76 54.32
N GLN A 122 38.03 -15.19 55.47
CA GLN A 122 39.42 -14.81 55.71
C GLN A 122 40.35 -16.03 55.80
N ARG A 123 39.85 -17.14 56.36
CA ARG A 123 40.54 -18.45 56.43
C ARG A 123 39.56 -19.60 56.16
N PRO A 124 39.29 -19.92 54.88
CA PRO A 124 38.28 -20.92 54.50
C PRO A 124 38.56 -22.33 55.04
N ASP A 125 39.83 -22.70 55.14
CA ASP A 125 40.31 -23.97 55.67
C ASP A 125 39.96 -24.16 57.15
N LEU A 126 40.19 -23.12 57.94
CA LEU A 126 39.90 -23.11 59.37
C LEU A 126 38.41 -22.93 59.66
N GLU A 127 37.72 -22.10 58.87
CA GLU A 127 36.27 -21.96 58.92
C GLU A 127 35.56 -23.28 58.67
N GLU A 128 35.97 -24.05 57.65
CA GLU A 128 35.41 -25.36 57.36
C GLU A 128 35.72 -26.37 58.47
N ALA A 129 36.91 -26.32 59.09
CA ALA A 129 37.24 -27.17 60.24
C ALA A 129 36.33 -26.87 61.44
N ILE A 130 36.14 -25.59 61.78
CA ILE A 130 35.23 -25.13 62.84
C ILE A 130 33.80 -25.54 62.53
N ARG A 131 33.35 -25.35 61.29
CA ARG A 131 32.01 -25.74 60.83
C ARG A 131 31.77 -27.23 60.99
N ARG A 132 32.73 -28.07 60.59
CA ARG A 132 32.63 -29.53 60.75
C ARG A 132 32.54 -29.95 62.21
N GLU A 133 33.40 -29.39 63.08
CA GLU A 133 33.38 -29.68 64.52
C GLU A 133 32.07 -29.22 65.18
N ALA A 134 31.64 -27.98 64.88
CA ALA A 134 30.40 -27.43 65.38
C ALA A 134 29.18 -28.25 64.93
N SER A 135 29.15 -28.64 63.64
CA SER A 135 28.08 -29.46 63.07
C SER A 135 28.00 -30.83 63.76
N ALA A 136 29.13 -31.51 63.93
CA ALA A 136 29.18 -32.84 64.56
C ALA A 136 28.61 -32.86 65.98
N ARG A 137 28.81 -31.80 66.76
CA ARG A 137 28.31 -31.71 68.15
C ARG A 137 26.90 -31.13 68.25
N ALA A 138 26.62 -30.06 67.50
CA ALA A 138 25.38 -29.30 67.65
C ALA A 138 24.19 -29.93 66.91
N LEU A 139 24.43 -30.72 65.84
CA LEU A 139 23.33 -31.39 65.11
C LEU A 139 22.50 -32.32 66.00
N ALA A 140 23.15 -33.03 66.92
CA ALA A 140 22.51 -33.98 67.82
C ALA A 140 21.64 -33.30 68.90
N THR A 141 21.99 -32.08 69.29
CA THR A 141 21.27 -31.30 70.33
C THR A 141 20.26 -30.32 69.74
N ALA A 142 20.26 -30.13 68.41
CA ALA A 142 19.44 -29.12 67.76
C ALA A 142 17.94 -29.47 67.75
N GLN A 143 17.18 -28.70 68.53
CA GLN A 143 15.72 -28.69 68.52
C GLN A 143 15.21 -27.55 67.64
N VAL A 144 14.35 -27.86 66.67
CA VAL A 144 13.81 -26.92 65.70
C VAL A 144 12.31 -26.80 65.91
N THR A 145 11.83 -25.58 66.09
CA THR A 145 10.40 -25.25 66.12
C THR A 145 10.05 -24.45 64.86
N PRO A 146 9.60 -25.11 63.77
CA PRO A 146 9.29 -24.44 62.51
C PRO A 146 7.98 -23.65 62.60
N GLN A 147 7.91 -22.55 61.88
CA GLN A 147 6.77 -21.65 61.72
C GLN A 147 6.58 -21.42 60.20
N PRO A 148 5.90 -22.35 59.51
CA PRO A 148 5.67 -22.25 58.09
C PRO A 148 4.63 -21.16 57.75
N LYS A 149 4.80 -20.51 56.62
CA LYS A 149 3.89 -19.52 56.08
C LYS A 149 3.86 -19.61 54.55
N LEU A 150 2.66 -19.77 54.01
CA LEU A 150 2.40 -19.66 52.57
C LEU A 150 1.81 -18.29 52.26
N SER A 151 2.40 -17.60 51.28
CA SER A 151 1.94 -16.29 50.82
C SER A 151 1.79 -16.26 49.30
N VAL A 152 0.80 -15.53 48.82
CA VAL A 152 0.49 -15.28 47.42
C VAL A 152 0.60 -13.77 47.18
N LEU A 153 1.52 -13.36 46.32
CA LEU A 153 1.74 -11.96 45.95
C LEU A 153 1.23 -11.71 44.54
N LEU A 154 0.22 -10.86 44.43
CA LEU A 154 -0.37 -10.46 43.15
C LEU A 154 0.44 -9.31 42.52
N SER A 155 0.32 -9.14 41.21
CA SER A 155 0.93 -8.01 40.51
C SER A 155 0.41 -6.63 40.93
N SER A 156 -0.70 -6.57 41.66
CA SER A 156 -1.17 -5.35 42.32
C SER A 156 -0.34 -4.95 43.54
N GLY A 157 0.60 -5.79 43.99
CA GLY A 157 1.34 -5.66 45.25
C GLY A 157 0.59 -6.22 46.47
N LEU A 158 -0.63 -6.75 46.29
CA LEU A 158 -1.39 -7.36 47.36
C LEU A 158 -0.77 -8.71 47.76
N SER A 159 -0.34 -8.82 49.02
CA SER A 159 0.12 -10.08 49.62
C SER A 159 -0.98 -10.72 50.45
N LEU A 160 -1.29 -11.98 50.15
CA LEU A 160 -2.34 -12.77 50.78
C LEU A 160 -1.74 -14.00 51.44
N THR A 161 -2.24 -14.38 52.62
CA THR A 161 -1.93 -15.69 53.21
C THR A 161 -2.75 -16.77 52.51
N ALA A 162 -2.12 -17.92 52.27
CA ALA A 162 -2.76 -19.05 51.61
C ALA A 162 -2.69 -20.33 52.45
N GLU A 163 -3.64 -21.22 52.23
CA GLU A 163 -3.71 -22.55 52.81
C GLU A 163 -3.81 -23.61 51.70
N VAL A 164 -3.28 -24.81 51.95
CA VAL A 164 -3.37 -25.92 50.99
C VAL A 164 -4.69 -26.66 51.18
N VAL A 165 -5.51 -26.68 50.14
CA VAL A 165 -6.82 -27.36 50.09
C VAL A 165 -6.67 -28.79 49.61
N LYS A 166 -5.82 -29.00 48.60
CA LYS A 166 -5.55 -30.31 48.00
C LYS A 166 -4.10 -30.38 47.57
N PHE A 167 -3.47 -31.53 47.77
CA PHE A 167 -2.05 -31.72 47.53
C PHE A 167 -1.82 -33.04 46.79
N SER A 168 -1.00 -33.01 45.74
CA SER A 168 -0.55 -34.17 44.99
C SER A 168 0.98 -34.10 44.88
N PRO A 169 1.73 -34.93 45.61
CA PRO A 169 3.20 -34.84 45.67
C PRO A 169 3.86 -34.90 44.29
N PRO A 170 5.10 -34.38 44.14
CA PRO A 170 5.86 -34.61 42.92
C PRO A 170 6.21 -36.09 42.73
N VAL A 171 6.64 -36.44 41.52
CA VAL A 171 7.19 -37.77 41.26
C VAL A 171 8.54 -37.87 41.95
N LEU A 172 8.64 -38.75 42.94
CA LEU A 172 9.86 -38.99 43.70
C LEU A 172 10.41 -40.35 43.35
N LEU A 173 11.72 -40.43 43.14
CA LEU A 173 12.42 -41.67 42.85
C LEU A 173 13.28 -42.09 44.05
N ASP A 174 13.35 -43.39 44.31
CA ASP A 174 14.30 -43.96 45.26
C ASP A 174 15.73 -43.92 44.70
N MET A 175 16.71 -44.35 45.51
CA MET A 175 18.12 -44.42 45.11
C MET A 175 18.38 -45.34 43.91
N ASN A 176 17.44 -46.21 43.57
CA ASN A 176 17.50 -47.14 42.43
C ASN A 176 16.70 -46.64 41.22
N GLY A 177 16.17 -45.41 41.27
CA GLY A 177 15.37 -44.81 40.20
C GLY A 177 13.93 -45.32 40.12
N ARG A 178 13.42 -45.99 41.16
CA ARG A 178 12.02 -46.47 41.20
C ARG A 178 11.11 -45.44 41.84
N PRO A 179 9.88 -45.25 41.32
CA PRO A 179 8.94 -44.31 41.91
C PRO A 179 8.53 -44.68 43.33
N LEU A 180 8.48 -43.69 44.23
CA LEU A 180 7.96 -43.86 45.58
C LEU A 180 6.42 -44.02 45.55
N PRO A 181 5.84 -44.80 46.48
CA PRO A 181 4.39 -45.07 46.50
C PRO A 181 3.49 -43.83 46.66
N ASP A 182 4.00 -42.74 47.23
CA ASP A 182 3.29 -41.48 47.42
C ASP A 182 3.47 -40.49 46.25
N SER A 183 4.14 -40.89 45.18
CA SER A 183 4.32 -40.07 43.97
C SER A 183 2.98 -39.66 43.36
N GLY A 184 2.84 -38.37 43.07
CA GLY A 184 1.62 -37.79 42.52
C GLY A 184 1.87 -37.02 41.21
N ARG A 185 1.06 -35.99 40.99
CA ARG A 185 1.03 -35.15 39.79
C ARG A 185 1.77 -33.83 39.94
N ASP A 186 2.44 -33.59 41.06
CA ASP A 186 3.07 -32.31 41.39
C ASP A 186 2.10 -31.11 41.31
N LEU A 187 0.90 -31.24 41.87
CA LEU A 187 -0.13 -30.19 41.88
C LEU A 187 -0.59 -29.88 43.30
N ALA A 188 -0.75 -28.58 43.58
CA ALA A 188 -1.39 -28.11 44.81
C ALA A 188 -2.51 -27.12 44.48
N LEU A 189 -3.64 -27.26 45.18
CA LEU A 189 -4.74 -26.30 45.19
C LEU A 189 -4.62 -25.48 46.46
N LEU A 190 -4.49 -24.16 46.30
CA LEU A 190 -4.42 -23.20 47.38
C LEU A 190 -5.73 -22.44 47.55
N ARG A 191 -5.99 -21.98 48.77
CA ARG A 191 -7.07 -21.06 49.11
C ARG A 191 -6.49 -19.79 49.72
N VAL A 192 -6.87 -18.64 49.17
CA VAL A 192 -6.70 -17.33 49.82
C VAL A 192 -8.05 -16.81 50.33
N LYS A 193 -8.03 -15.69 51.06
CA LYS A 193 -9.24 -15.00 51.51
C LYS A 193 -10.21 -14.72 50.34
N ASP A 194 -11.50 -14.67 50.66
CA ASP A 194 -12.56 -14.37 49.69
C ASP A 194 -12.33 -13.00 49.03
N GLY A 195 -12.59 -12.94 47.73
CA GLY A 195 -12.42 -11.74 46.92
C GLY A 195 -12.92 -11.97 45.49
N VAL A 196 -12.63 -11.01 44.62
CA VAL A 196 -12.91 -11.08 43.18
C VAL A 196 -11.58 -11.05 42.45
N TYR A 197 -11.17 -12.21 41.95
CA TYR A 197 -9.86 -12.40 41.33
C TYR A 197 -9.99 -12.75 39.84
N PRO A 198 -9.09 -12.30 38.96
CA PRO A 198 -8.98 -12.86 37.61
C PRO A 198 -8.78 -14.37 37.67
N ALA A 199 -9.23 -15.12 36.66
CA ALA A 199 -9.06 -16.57 36.62
C ALA A 199 -8.75 -17.07 35.21
N ILE A 200 -7.99 -18.17 35.09
CA ILE A 200 -7.67 -18.78 33.80
C ILE A 200 -8.60 -19.96 33.54
N ARG A 201 -9.21 -19.99 32.36
CA ARG A 201 -10.06 -21.09 31.91
C ARG A 201 -9.20 -22.29 31.50
N LEU A 202 -9.65 -23.50 31.82
CA LEU A 202 -9.02 -24.73 31.32
C LEU A 202 -9.39 -24.97 29.85
N SER A 203 -8.41 -25.38 29.04
CA SER A 203 -8.71 -25.80 27.67
C SER A 203 -9.53 -27.08 27.64
N GLU A 204 -10.55 -27.12 26.79
CA GLU A 204 -11.35 -28.32 26.53
C GLU A 204 -10.80 -29.15 25.36
N ARG A 205 -9.86 -28.58 24.59
CA ARG A 205 -9.17 -29.29 23.50
C ARG A 205 -7.87 -29.89 23.99
N GLU A 206 -7.50 -31.03 23.42
CA GLU A 206 -6.15 -31.56 23.61
C GLU A 206 -5.12 -30.72 22.84
N ALA A 207 -3.93 -30.62 23.42
CA ALA A 207 -2.79 -29.97 22.80
C ALA A 207 -2.34 -30.73 21.55
N LYS A 208 -1.84 -30.01 20.56
CA LYS A 208 -1.25 -30.57 19.34
C LYS A 208 0.16 -30.02 19.14
N ILE A 209 1.03 -30.82 18.50
CA ILE A 209 2.36 -30.35 18.12
C ILE A 209 2.23 -29.11 17.23
N GLY A 210 2.98 -28.07 17.55
CA GLY A 210 2.95 -26.78 16.85
C GLY A 210 1.91 -25.79 17.38
N ASP A 211 1.06 -26.16 18.34
CA ASP A 211 0.20 -25.20 19.02
C ASP A 211 1.05 -24.12 19.70
N PRO A 212 0.73 -22.81 19.54
CA PRO A 212 1.43 -21.76 20.24
C PRO A 212 1.20 -21.88 21.75
N VAL A 213 2.26 -21.66 22.52
CA VAL A 213 2.24 -21.71 23.98
C VAL A 213 2.84 -20.43 24.54
N HIS A 214 2.08 -19.80 25.44
CA HIS A 214 2.51 -18.63 26.19
C HIS A 214 2.60 -19.03 27.66
N MET A 215 3.83 -19.10 28.20
CA MET A 215 4.05 -19.43 29.60
C MET A 215 4.19 -18.16 30.42
N LEU A 216 3.50 -18.10 31.55
CA LEU A 216 3.50 -16.94 32.43
C LEU A 216 4.05 -17.32 33.81
N GLY A 217 4.88 -16.45 34.39
CA GLY A 217 5.36 -16.67 35.76
C GLY A 217 6.41 -15.70 36.24
N PHE A 218 7.02 -16.04 37.37
CA PHE A 218 7.99 -15.21 38.09
C PHE A 218 9.37 -15.87 38.09
N PRO A 219 10.14 -15.76 37.00
CA PRO A 219 11.45 -16.38 36.93
C PRO A 219 12.40 -15.71 37.94
N GLY A 220 13.13 -16.53 38.71
CA GLY A 220 14.05 -16.07 39.75
C GLY A 220 15.12 -15.11 39.22
N VAL A 221 15.54 -15.28 37.97
CA VAL A 221 16.50 -14.38 37.29
C VAL A 221 15.99 -12.95 37.14
N VAL A 222 14.67 -12.72 37.16
CA VAL A 222 14.07 -11.38 37.18
C VAL A 222 13.91 -10.88 38.62
N LEU A 223 13.52 -11.77 39.54
CA LEU A 223 13.31 -11.43 40.96
C LEU A 223 14.60 -10.95 41.66
N SER A 224 15.76 -11.45 41.25
CA SER A 224 17.06 -11.11 41.84
C SER A 224 17.96 -10.25 40.95
N HIS A 225 17.41 -9.64 39.88
CA HIS A 225 18.23 -8.89 38.92
C HIS A 225 18.62 -7.50 39.45
N GLU A 226 19.93 -7.22 39.54
CA GLU A 226 20.47 -6.00 40.16
C GLU A 226 20.10 -4.70 39.42
N LEU A 227 19.85 -4.78 38.11
CA LEU A 227 19.49 -3.61 37.28
C LEU A 227 17.98 -3.30 37.24
N LEU A 228 17.13 -4.16 37.79
CA LEU A 228 15.68 -3.98 37.74
C LEU A 228 15.15 -3.29 39.01
N ASN A 229 14.12 -2.46 38.85
CA ASN A 229 13.46 -1.85 40.00
C ASN A 229 12.54 -2.86 40.72
N GLN A 230 12.19 -2.57 41.97
CA GLN A 230 11.34 -3.46 42.78
C GLN A 230 9.92 -3.64 42.20
N SER A 231 9.43 -2.74 41.34
CA SER A 231 8.14 -2.94 40.67
C SER A 231 8.19 -4.02 39.59
N ALA A 232 9.36 -4.26 38.98
CA ALA A 232 9.53 -5.31 37.98
C ALA A 232 9.40 -6.72 38.57
N THR A 233 9.61 -6.89 39.88
CA THR A 233 9.46 -8.19 40.56
C THR A 233 8.01 -8.54 40.88
N LEU A 234 7.09 -7.58 40.72
CA LEU A 234 5.65 -7.78 40.92
C LEU A 234 4.92 -8.16 39.62
N GLU A 235 5.49 -7.88 38.45
CA GLU A 235 4.89 -8.25 37.17
C GLU A 235 5.36 -9.63 36.71
N ALA A 236 4.40 -10.49 36.34
CA ALA A 236 4.72 -11.77 35.73
C ALA A 236 5.42 -11.57 34.37
N SER A 237 6.46 -12.36 34.12
CA SER A 237 7.12 -12.47 32.82
C SER A 237 6.38 -13.44 31.92
N VAL A 238 6.54 -13.27 30.60
CA VAL A 238 5.96 -14.16 29.59
C VAL A 238 7.05 -14.69 28.69
N THR A 239 7.05 -15.99 28.45
CA THR A 239 7.89 -16.65 27.45
C THR A 239 7.01 -17.37 26.43
N ASN A 240 7.34 -17.20 25.15
CA ASN A 240 6.58 -17.75 24.04
C ASN A 240 7.33 -18.95 23.45
N GLY A 241 6.58 -19.92 22.95
CA GLY A 241 7.06 -21.07 22.20
C GLY A 241 5.90 -21.85 21.61
N ALA A 242 6.09 -23.14 21.42
CA ALA A 242 5.08 -24.06 20.92
C ALA A 242 5.17 -25.42 21.62
N VAL A 243 4.10 -26.19 21.52
CA VAL A 243 4.12 -27.60 21.87
C VAL A 243 5.08 -28.34 20.93
N SER A 244 6.18 -28.86 21.48
CA SER A 244 7.25 -29.52 20.74
C SER A 244 7.17 -31.04 20.79
N GLY A 245 6.32 -31.61 21.65
CA GLY A 245 6.04 -33.04 21.67
C GLY A 245 5.25 -33.50 22.87
N PHE A 246 5.05 -34.81 22.95
CA PHE A 246 4.43 -35.49 24.09
C PHE A 246 5.40 -36.54 24.61
N LYS A 247 5.46 -36.68 25.94
CA LYS A 247 6.31 -37.66 26.65
C LYS A 247 5.51 -38.26 27.81
N GLN A 248 6.12 -39.21 28.49
CA GLN A 248 5.63 -39.72 29.77
C GLN A 248 6.71 -39.57 30.83
N ASP A 249 6.28 -39.35 32.08
CA ASP A 249 7.17 -39.38 33.23
C ASP A 249 7.53 -40.81 33.65
N SER A 250 8.33 -40.96 34.71
CA SER A 250 8.79 -42.25 35.23
C SER A 250 7.69 -43.15 35.81
N ILE A 251 6.49 -42.61 36.04
CA ILE A 251 5.31 -43.37 36.47
C ILE A 251 4.30 -43.57 35.33
N GLY A 252 4.70 -43.31 34.08
CA GLY A 252 3.90 -43.58 32.87
C GLY A 252 2.80 -42.56 32.62
N GLN A 253 2.88 -41.39 33.23
CA GLN A 253 1.87 -40.37 33.08
C GLN A 253 2.22 -39.36 31.98
N ASP A 254 1.22 -38.93 31.22
CA ASP A 254 1.41 -38.00 30.10
C ASP A 254 1.92 -36.63 30.56
N ILE A 255 2.86 -36.07 29.79
CA ILE A 255 3.42 -34.72 29.93
C ILE A 255 3.56 -34.07 28.55
N VAL A 256 3.28 -32.77 28.47
CA VAL A 256 3.44 -31.98 27.23
C VAL A 256 4.82 -31.34 27.25
N GLN A 257 5.59 -31.55 26.18
CA GLN A 257 6.89 -30.91 25.98
C GLN A 257 6.71 -29.59 25.23
N THR A 258 7.39 -28.54 25.67
CA THR A 258 7.40 -27.21 25.04
C THR A 258 8.83 -26.69 24.87
N ASP A 259 9.04 -25.93 23.80
CA ASP A 259 10.29 -25.22 23.56
C ASP A 259 10.31 -23.81 24.18
N ALA A 260 9.17 -23.35 24.72
CA ALA A 260 9.06 -22.07 25.40
C ALA A 260 10.06 -21.99 26.56
N ALA A 261 10.80 -20.89 26.66
CA ALA A 261 11.89 -20.76 27.62
C ALA A 261 11.38 -20.80 29.07
N ALA A 262 12.10 -21.50 29.95
CA ALA A 262 11.76 -21.59 31.37
C ALA A 262 13.00 -21.42 32.25
N ALA A 263 12.79 -20.85 33.43
CA ALA A 263 13.80 -20.72 34.47
C ALA A 263 13.22 -21.15 35.82
N HIS A 264 14.09 -21.35 36.80
CA HIS A 264 13.66 -21.53 38.19
C HIS A 264 12.73 -20.38 38.61
N GLY A 265 11.66 -20.67 39.34
CA GLY A 265 10.59 -19.71 39.69
C GLY A 265 9.37 -19.75 38.76
N ASN A 266 9.49 -20.26 37.52
CA ASN A 266 8.32 -20.46 36.65
C ASN A 266 7.48 -21.69 37.03
N SER A 267 8.01 -22.61 37.84
CA SER A 267 7.30 -23.81 38.31
C SER A 267 5.96 -23.45 38.94
N GLY A 268 4.91 -24.13 38.51
CA GLY A 268 3.52 -23.90 38.90
C GLY A 268 2.81 -22.85 38.04
N GLY A 269 3.53 -22.19 37.13
CA GLY A 269 3.00 -21.20 36.21
C GLY A 269 2.12 -21.80 35.11
N PRO A 270 1.09 -21.07 34.66
CA PRO A 270 0.22 -21.51 33.59
C PRO A 270 0.90 -21.35 32.23
N ALA A 271 0.69 -22.34 31.37
CA ALA A 271 0.93 -22.26 29.94
C ALA A 271 -0.43 -22.16 29.23
N VAL A 272 -0.63 -21.12 28.43
CA VAL A 272 -1.90 -20.86 27.72
C VAL A 272 -1.74 -20.90 26.21
N LEU A 273 -2.84 -21.18 25.52
CA LEU A 273 -2.95 -21.20 24.06
C LEU A 273 -3.34 -19.82 23.51
N ASP A 274 -3.55 -19.75 22.21
CA ASP A 274 -4.02 -18.58 21.45
C ASP A 274 -5.45 -18.13 21.79
N ASP A 275 -6.23 -18.95 22.50
CA ASP A 275 -7.54 -18.61 23.05
C ASP A 275 -7.48 -18.21 24.54
N ALA A 276 -6.28 -18.00 25.08
CA ALA A 276 -5.99 -17.74 26.49
C ALA A 276 -6.44 -18.85 27.47
N SER A 277 -6.78 -20.05 26.97
CA SER A 277 -7.08 -21.20 27.81
C SER A 277 -5.82 -21.98 28.20
N LEU A 278 -5.81 -22.55 29.41
CA LEU A 278 -4.70 -23.32 29.94
C LEU A 278 -4.51 -24.61 29.14
N VAL A 279 -3.30 -24.82 28.58
CA VAL A 279 -2.87 -26.10 28.00
C VAL A 279 -2.14 -26.98 29.02
N GLY A 280 -1.42 -26.36 29.97
CA GLY A 280 -0.77 -27.09 31.04
C GLY A 280 -0.12 -26.22 32.10
N VAL A 281 0.42 -26.86 33.14
CA VAL A 281 1.13 -26.22 34.25
C VAL A 281 2.60 -26.62 34.20
N LEU A 282 3.50 -25.65 34.15
CA LEU A 282 4.94 -25.95 34.14
C LEU A 282 5.33 -26.64 35.44
N THR A 283 6.06 -27.76 35.37
CA THR A 283 6.49 -28.54 36.54
C THR A 283 8.01 -28.61 36.69
N PHE A 284 8.71 -29.16 35.71
CA PHE A 284 10.16 -29.32 35.76
C PHE A 284 10.81 -28.91 34.43
N VAL A 285 12.09 -28.52 34.54
CA VAL A 285 12.94 -28.12 33.43
C VAL A 285 14.08 -29.14 33.28
N SER A 286 14.57 -29.33 32.05
CA SER A 286 15.72 -30.21 31.82
C SER A 286 16.99 -29.58 32.38
N LEU A 287 17.82 -30.37 33.07
CA LEU A 287 19.13 -29.95 33.58
C LEU A 287 20.26 -30.63 32.78
N SER A 288 21.38 -29.93 32.62
CA SER A 288 22.58 -30.49 31.98
C SER A 288 23.07 -31.76 32.71
N PRO A 289 23.64 -32.76 32.00
CA PRO A 289 24.25 -33.95 32.62
C PRO A 289 25.35 -33.63 33.63
N SER A 290 26.03 -32.49 33.50
CA SER A 290 27.04 -32.00 34.45
C SER A 290 26.43 -31.41 35.73
N GLY A 291 25.10 -31.31 35.81
CA GLY A 291 24.36 -30.65 36.88
C GLY A 291 24.45 -29.13 36.80
N GLY A 292 23.35 -28.45 37.12
CA GLY A 292 23.36 -27.03 37.49
C GLY A 292 22.90 -26.01 36.43
N SER A 293 23.00 -26.31 35.13
CA SER A 293 22.46 -25.41 34.07
C SER A 293 21.18 -25.95 33.46
N ILE A 294 20.19 -25.06 33.25
CA ILE A 294 18.92 -25.38 32.61
C ILE A 294 19.12 -25.50 31.10
N VAL A 295 18.68 -26.61 30.52
CA VAL A 295 18.67 -26.82 29.06
C VAL A 295 17.38 -26.21 28.50
N GLN A 296 17.52 -25.10 27.77
CA GLN A 296 16.39 -24.44 27.11
C GLN A 296 15.83 -25.28 25.97
N GLY A 297 14.54 -25.13 25.67
CA GLY A 297 13.87 -25.85 24.59
C GLY A 297 13.29 -27.23 24.96
N PHE A 298 13.52 -27.69 26.20
CA PHE A 298 13.07 -29.00 26.69
C PHE A 298 12.41 -28.86 28.07
N ASN A 299 11.24 -28.22 28.07
CA ASN A 299 10.45 -27.97 29.28
C ASN A 299 9.17 -28.79 29.26
N PHE A 300 8.63 -29.13 30.43
CA PHE A 300 7.52 -30.07 30.56
C PHE A 300 6.35 -29.49 31.35
N LEU A 301 5.15 -29.68 30.81
CA LEU A 301 3.89 -29.20 31.35
C LEU A 301 3.01 -30.37 31.77
N ILE A 302 2.38 -30.24 32.94
CA ILE A 302 1.26 -31.09 33.38
C ILE A 302 0.04 -30.71 32.54
N PRO A 303 -0.54 -31.63 31.75
CA PRO A 303 -1.68 -31.33 30.87
C PRO A 303 -2.90 -30.76 31.60
N ALA A 304 -3.66 -29.88 30.94
CA ALA A 304 -4.90 -29.32 31.48
C ALA A 304 -5.95 -30.39 31.88
N LYS A 305 -5.98 -31.53 31.18
CA LYS A 305 -6.85 -32.69 31.54
C LYS A 305 -6.53 -33.25 32.94
N ASP A 306 -5.27 -33.21 33.35
CA ASP A 306 -4.84 -33.70 34.65
C ASP A 306 -5.18 -32.69 35.74
N VAL A 307 -5.06 -31.39 35.45
CA VAL A 307 -5.57 -30.32 36.34
C VAL A 307 -7.08 -30.48 36.55
N LYS A 308 -7.85 -30.70 35.48
CA LYS A 308 -9.31 -30.95 35.57
C LYS A 308 -9.63 -32.19 36.41
N THR A 309 -8.84 -33.24 36.29
CA THR A 309 -8.98 -34.45 37.12
C THR A 309 -8.62 -34.19 38.58
N PHE A 310 -7.54 -33.45 38.82
CA PHE A 310 -7.09 -33.05 40.15
C PHE A 310 -8.13 -32.18 40.88
N LEU A 311 -8.88 -31.32 40.18
CA LEU A 311 -9.92 -30.48 40.77
C LEU A 311 -11.18 -31.25 41.18
N ARG A 312 -11.36 -32.51 40.78
CA ARG A 312 -12.53 -33.30 41.18
C ARG A 312 -12.62 -33.45 42.70
N GLY A 313 -13.83 -33.30 43.23
CA GLY A 313 -14.12 -33.36 44.67
C GLY A 313 -13.69 -32.11 45.45
N THR A 314 -13.33 -31.02 44.77
CA THR A 314 -13.02 -29.73 45.39
C THR A 314 -14.17 -28.73 45.21
N PRO A 315 -14.18 -27.60 45.95
CA PRO A 315 -15.17 -26.54 45.75
C PRO A 315 -15.11 -25.87 44.36
N VAL A 316 -14.05 -26.06 43.58
CA VAL A 316 -13.85 -25.47 42.24
C VAL A 316 -14.62 -26.29 41.20
N THR A 317 -15.82 -25.83 40.84
CA THR A 317 -16.69 -26.53 39.88
C THR A 317 -16.64 -25.95 38.47
N ARG A 318 -16.32 -24.66 38.33
CA ARG A 318 -16.25 -23.94 37.04
C ARG A 318 -14.90 -23.21 36.93
N PRO A 319 -13.82 -23.90 36.51
CA PRO A 319 -12.53 -23.26 36.30
C PRO A 319 -12.61 -22.11 35.28
N GLY A 320 -12.00 -20.97 35.61
CA GLY A 320 -12.04 -19.74 34.81
C GLY A 320 -13.24 -18.82 35.10
N ASP A 321 -14.21 -19.26 35.91
CA ASP A 321 -15.37 -18.43 36.28
C ASP A 321 -14.94 -17.28 37.20
N SER A 322 -15.14 -16.04 36.76
CA SER A 322 -14.80 -14.84 37.52
C SER A 322 -15.56 -13.60 37.06
N ARG A 323 -16.11 -12.86 38.03
CA ARG A 323 -16.68 -11.52 37.80
C ARG A 323 -15.65 -10.50 37.32
N PHE A 324 -14.37 -10.68 37.66
CA PHE A 324 -13.31 -9.82 37.13
C PHE A 324 -13.15 -10.03 35.63
N ASN A 325 -13.16 -11.29 35.18
CA ASN A 325 -13.01 -11.63 33.77
C ASN A 325 -14.12 -10.99 32.92
N ASP A 326 -15.37 -11.00 33.38
CA ASP A 326 -16.49 -10.38 32.66
C ASP A 326 -16.21 -8.90 32.30
N ALA A 327 -15.77 -8.11 33.29
CA ALA A 327 -15.44 -6.70 33.08
C ALA A 327 -14.14 -6.53 32.26
N TRP A 328 -13.13 -7.35 32.53
CA TRP A 328 -11.83 -7.27 31.87
C TRP A 328 -11.90 -7.62 30.38
N GLU A 329 -12.53 -8.74 30.04
CA GLU A 329 -12.75 -9.20 28.67
C GLU A 329 -13.61 -8.21 27.88
N ALA A 330 -14.70 -7.71 28.46
CA ALA A 330 -15.53 -6.68 27.82
C ALA A 330 -14.75 -5.39 27.56
N GLY A 331 -13.88 -4.99 28.50
CA GLY A 331 -13.00 -3.84 28.37
C GLY A 331 -11.96 -4.00 27.26
N LEU A 332 -11.28 -5.14 27.20
CA LEU A 332 -10.30 -5.43 26.15
C LEU A 332 -10.96 -5.54 24.78
N ASN A 333 -12.06 -6.29 24.66
CA ASN A 333 -12.80 -6.42 23.40
C ASN A 333 -13.24 -5.04 22.86
N ALA A 334 -13.68 -4.14 23.75
CA ALA A 334 -14.02 -2.78 23.36
C ALA A 334 -12.78 -1.93 23.00
N LEU A 335 -11.65 -2.11 23.69
CA LEU A 335 -10.40 -1.41 23.40
C LEU A 335 -9.85 -1.78 22.03
N PHE A 336 -9.75 -3.07 21.73
CA PHE A 336 -9.27 -3.58 20.44
C PHE A 336 -10.30 -3.41 19.32
N GLY A 337 -11.59 -3.33 19.66
CA GLY A 337 -12.68 -2.98 18.73
C GLY A 337 -12.88 -1.47 18.49
N ASP A 338 -11.92 -0.62 18.88
CA ASP A 338 -11.98 0.84 18.74
C ASP A 338 -13.19 1.54 19.38
N SER A 339 -13.82 0.90 20.37
CA SER A 339 -14.97 1.39 21.13
C SER A 339 -14.52 1.96 22.49
N TYR A 340 -13.72 3.03 22.45
CA TYR A 340 -12.97 3.50 23.62
C TYR A 340 -13.85 3.96 24.81
N ALA A 341 -15.04 4.51 24.57
CA ALA A 341 -15.95 4.88 25.66
C ALA A 341 -16.45 3.65 26.44
N THR A 342 -16.79 2.59 25.72
CA THR A 342 -17.17 1.29 26.29
C THR A 342 -15.98 0.62 26.98
N ALA A 343 -14.79 0.73 26.38
CA ALA A 343 -13.55 0.24 26.98
C ALA A 343 -13.30 0.91 28.34
N VAL A 344 -13.30 2.25 28.40
CA VAL A 344 -13.09 3.00 29.66
C VAL A 344 -14.09 2.57 30.73
N LYS A 345 -15.37 2.40 30.39
CA LYS A 345 -16.39 1.93 31.34
C LYS A 345 -16.03 0.58 31.97
N HIS A 346 -15.76 -0.43 31.15
CA HIS A 346 -15.51 -1.80 31.64
C HIS A 346 -14.13 -1.97 32.26
N LEU A 347 -13.10 -1.30 31.74
CA LEU A 347 -11.76 -1.29 32.33
C LEU A 347 -11.75 -0.57 33.69
N SER A 348 -12.56 0.48 33.86
CA SER A 348 -12.75 1.12 35.17
C SER A 348 -13.44 0.19 36.18
N GLU A 349 -14.43 -0.58 35.73
CA GLU A 349 -15.08 -1.61 36.54
C GLU A 349 -14.07 -2.69 36.97
N ALA A 350 -13.26 -3.20 36.04
CA ALA A 350 -12.20 -4.17 36.36
C ALA A 350 -11.20 -3.61 37.39
N ASN A 351 -10.77 -2.35 37.23
CA ASN A 351 -9.89 -1.67 38.19
C ASN A 351 -10.57 -1.44 39.55
N ALA A 352 -11.89 -1.26 39.60
CA ALA A 352 -12.62 -1.15 40.86
C ALA A 352 -12.74 -2.50 41.60
N LEU A 353 -12.88 -3.61 40.85
CA LEU A 353 -12.95 -4.96 41.41
C LEU A 353 -11.62 -5.39 42.03
N LEU A 354 -10.50 -5.17 41.34
CA LEU A 354 -9.16 -5.48 41.83
C LEU A 354 -8.18 -4.34 41.49
N PRO A 355 -8.02 -3.36 42.40
CA PRO A 355 -7.23 -2.17 42.12
C PRO A 355 -5.74 -2.46 42.03
N ASN A 356 -5.03 -1.54 41.38
CA ASN A 356 -3.57 -1.52 41.26
C ASN A 356 -2.94 -2.60 40.37
N LEU A 357 -3.73 -3.38 39.62
CA LEU A 357 -3.18 -4.24 38.58
C LEU A 357 -2.49 -3.41 37.48
N PRO A 358 -1.20 -3.64 37.18
CA PRO A 358 -0.45 -2.84 36.21
C PRO A 358 -1.04 -2.87 34.80
N ASP A 359 -1.42 -4.05 34.32
CA ASP A 359 -1.96 -4.23 32.97
C ASP A 359 -3.35 -3.58 32.83
N VAL A 360 -4.18 -3.62 33.88
CA VAL A 360 -5.47 -2.92 33.91
C VAL A 360 -5.28 -1.41 33.84
N LYS A 361 -4.36 -0.86 34.63
CA LYS A 361 -4.03 0.57 34.60
C LYS A 361 -3.51 1.00 33.24
N ARG A 362 -2.65 0.19 32.61
CA ARG A 362 -2.08 0.49 31.30
C ARG A 362 -3.16 0.49 30.22
N ALA A 363 -4.02 -0.52 30.19
CA ALA A 363 -5.13 -0.60 29.23
C ALA A 363 -6.16 0.52 29.44
N LEU A 364 -6.50 0.85 30.70
CA LEU A 364 -7.40 1.95 31.01
C LEU A 364 -6.82 3.30 30.56
N ALA A 365 -5.56 3.57 30.86
CA ALA A 365 -4.88 4.80 30.43
C ALA A 365 -4.80 4.91 28.90
N GLU A 366 -4.55 3.79 28.20
CA GLU A 366 -4.60 3.74 26.73
C GLU A 366 -6.00 4.05 26.20
N ALA A 367 -7.03 3.44 26.78
CA ALA A 367 -8.42 3.68 26.41
C ALA A 367 -8.82 5.15 26.62
N GLU A 368 -8.46 5.76 27.75
CA GLU A 368 -8.70 7.17 28.04
C GLU A 368 -7.97 8.09 27.06
N ALA A 369 -6.71 7.78 26.74
CA ALA A 369 -5.92 8.54 25.78
C ALA A 369 -6.51 8.49 24.38
N LYS A 370 -6.94 7.30 23.91
CA LYS A 370 -7.60 7.10 22.61
C LYS A 370 -9.02 7.67 22.59
N LEU A 371 -9.73 7.70 23.71
CA LEU A 371 -11.02 8.38 23.82
C LEU A 371 -10.86 9.90 23.67
N LYS A 372 -9.84 10.48 24.30
CA LYS A 372 -9.54 11.91 24.21
C LYS A 372 -9.00 12.31 22.84
N ASN A 373 -8.13 11.47 22.26
CA ASN A 373 -7.49 11.68 20.96
C ASN A 373 -7.72 10.43 20.08
N PRO A 374 -8.90 10.30 19.45
CA PRO A 374 -9.19 9.13 18.63
C PRO A 374 -8.23 9.07 17.44
N PRO A 375 -7.71 7.88 17.08
CA PRO A 375 -6.87 7.73 15.91
C PRO A 375 -7.64 8.18 14.66
N PRO A 376 -6.96 8.80 13.68
CA PRO A 376 -7.61 9.23 12.45
C PRO A 376 -8.17 8.01 11.73
N ARG A 377 -9.49 7.99 11.50
CA ARG A 377 -10.09 6.95 10.66
C ARG A 377 -9.56 7.13 9.24
N PRO A 378 -9.10 6.05 8.56
CA PRO A 378 -8.63 6.17 7.19
C PRO A 378 -9.75 6.79 6.34
N PHE A 379 -9.44 7.92 5.72
CA PHE A 379 -10.34 8.56 4.78
C PHE A 379 -10.68 7.54 3.68
N PRO A 380 -11.95 7.40 3.27
CA PRO A 380 -12.36 6.30 2.42
C PRO A 380 -11.98 6.55 0.96
N TRP A 381 -10.67 6.50 0.68
CA TRP A 381 -10.10 6.68 -0.66
C TRP A 381 -10.73 5.74 -1.67
N ALA A 382 -11.08 4.51 -1.28
CA ALA A 382 -11.76 3.56 -2.14
C ALA A 382 -13.06 4.14 -2.75
N TRP A 383 -13.90 4.82 -1.95
CA TRP A 383 -15.15 5.41 -2.42
C TRP A 383 -14.92 6.61 -3.33
N ILE A 384 -13.93 7.44 -3.01
CA ILE A 384 -13.61 8.62 -3.82
C ILE A 384 -12.95 8.22 -5.14
N THR A 385 -12.00 7.28 -5.11
CA THR A 385 -11.39 6.72 -6.31
C THR A 385 -12.44 6.06 -7.20
N ALA A 386 -13.40 5.32 -6.63
CA ALA A 386 -14.51 4.75 -7.39
C ALA A 386 -15.38 5.84 -8.03
N ALA A 387 -15.75 6.89 -7.29
CA ALA A 387 -16.56 8.00 -7.80
C ALA A 387 -15.83 8.77 -8.92
N VAL A 388 -14.54 9.10 -8.73
CA VAL A 388 -13.71 9.79 -9.72
C VAL A 388 -13.50 8.93 -10.96
N THR A 389 -13.33 7.62 -10.80
CA THR A 389 -13.18 6.69 -11.92
C THR A 389 -14.47 6.59 -12.73
N LEU A 390 -15.62 6.46 -12.07
CA LEU A 390 -16.93 6.44 -12.74
C LEU A 390 -17.22 7.75 -13.49
N LEU A 391 -16.92 8.90 -12.87
CA LEU A 391 -17.04 10.20 -13.51
C LEU A 391 -16.15 10.29 -14.75
N SER A 392 -14.88 9.86 -14.63
CA SER A 392 -13.91 9.87 -15.72
C SER A 392 -14.36 8.97 -16.87
N VAL A 393 -14.79 7.74 -16.58
CA VAL A 393 -15.33 6.80 -17.59
C VAL A 393 -16.55 7.39 -18.29
N GLY A 394 -17.45 8.05 -17.55
CA GLY A 394 -18.61 8.75 -18.13
C GLY A 394 -18.22 9.88 -19.07
N VAL A 395 -17.28 10.74 -18.65
CA VAL A 395 -16.78 11.86 -19.47
C VAL A 395 -16.05 11.36 -20.72
N TYR A 396 -15.11 10.42 -20.58
CA TYR A 396 -14.39 9.85 -21.71
C TYR A 396 -15.32 9.10 -22.66
N GLY A 397 -16.31 8.37 -22.12
CA GLY A 397 -17.35 7.69 -22.91
C GLY A 397 -18.18 8.67 -23.74
N ALA A 398 -18.63 9.78 -23.13
CA ALA A 398 -19.38 10.83 -23.82
C ALA A 398 -18.55 11.53 -24.90
N MET A 399 -17.29 11.86 -24.60
CA MET A 399 -16.35 12.44 -25.57
C MET A 399 -16.08 11.50 -26.74
N PHE A 400 -15.84 10.22 -26.46
CA PHE A 400 -15.62 9.19 -27.48
C PHE A 400 -16.87 9.00 -28.35
N GLY A 401 -18.06 8.91 -27.75
CA GLY A 401 -19.33 8.82 -28.45
C GLY A 401 -19.56 10.02 -29.38
N ARG A 402 -19.35 11.24 -28.89
CA ARG A 402 -19.47 12.47 -29.68
C ARG A 402 -18.46 12.51 -30.84
N ARG A 403 -17.20 12.10 -30.59
CA ARG A 403 -16.15 12.03 -31.62
C ARG A 403 -16.45 10.97 -32.69
N TRP A 404 -16.98 9.81 -32.29
CA TRP A 404 -17.36 8.74 -33.21
C TRP A 404 -18.54 9.17 -34.08
N TRP A 405 -19.60 9.75 -33.49
CA TRP A 405 -20.76 10.26 -34.23
C TRP A 405 -20.39 11.31 -35.27
N LYS A 406 -19.48 12.25 -34.93
CA LYS A 406 -18.98 13.24 -35.87
C LYS A 406 -18.20 12.60 -37.02
N ASN A 407 -17.34 11.62 -36.75
CA ASN A 407 -16.41 11.09 -37.77
C ASN A 407 -16.92 9.88 -38.56
N ARG A 408 -18.02 9.24 -38.18
CA ARG A 408 -18.51 7.99 -38.80
C ARG A 408 -18.77 8.05 -40.31
N HIS A 409 -18.98 9.25 -40.86
CA HIS A 409 -19.25 9.47 -42.28
C HIS A 409 -18.11 10.16 -43.03
N ARG A 410 -16.99 10.45 -42.36
CA ARG A 410 -15.81 11.09 -42.97
C ARG A 410 -14.83 10.03 -43.47
N ILE A 411 -14.21 10.26 -44.62
CA ILE A 411 -13.18 9.40 -45.22
C ILE A 411 -11.88 10.20 -45.35
N LEU A 412 -10.74 9.58 -45.03
CA LEU A 412 -9.43 10.23 -45.17
C LEU A 412 -8.97 10.24 -46.64
N PRO A 413 -8.22 11.25 -47.10
CA PRO A 413 -7.69 11.30 -48.46
C PRO A 413 -6.97 10.01 -48.89
N GLY A 414 -6.10 9.45 -48.04
CA GLY A 414 -5.41 8.20 -48.34
C GLY A 414 -6.34 6.98 -48.46
N GLN A 415 -7.49 6.97 -47.77
CA GLN A 415 -8.49 5.89 -47.92
C GLN A 415 -9.24 6.00 -49.25
N VAL A 416 -9.45 7.22 -49.75
CA VAL A 416 -10.02 7.44 -51.08
C VAL A 416 -9.05 6.95 -52.15
N VAL A 417 -7.76 7.27 -52.03
CA VAL A 417 -6.71 6.76 -52.95
C VAL A 417 -6.64 5.24 -52.92
N GLY A 418 -6.61 4.63 -51.73
CA GLY A 418 -6.65 3.16 -51.62
C GLY A 418 -7.93 2.55 -52.21
N ALA A 419 -9.07 3.25 -52.16
CA ALA A 419 -10.29 2.82 -52.84
C ALA A 419 -10.17 2.90 -54.38
N ILE A 420 -9.47 3.90 -54.91
CA ILE A 420 -9.17 4.01 -56.35
C ILE A 420 -8.23 2.88 -56.78
N GLU A 421 -7.12 2.67 -56.06
CA GLU A 421 -6.12 1.65 -56.37
C GLU A 421 -6.68 0.21 -56.27
N SER A 422 -7.65 -0.02 -55.38
CA SER A 422 -8.35 -1.30 -55.26
C SER A 422 -9.49 -1.49 -56.27
N GLY A 423 -9.65 -0.57 -57.23
CA GLY A 423 -10.64 -0.68 -58.31
C GLY A 423 -12.08 -0.35 -57.91
N ARG A 424 -12.33 0.19 -56.70
CA ARG A 424 -13.67 0.63 -56.27
C ARG A 424 -14.10 1.94 -56.91
N ASN A 425 -13.18 2.68 -57.54
CA ASN A 425 -13.40 3.91 -58.32
C ASN A 425 -14.47 4.84 -57.71
N PRO A 426 -14.21 5.43 -56.53
CA PRO A 426 -15.14 6.38 -55.91
C PRO A 426 -15.44 7.57 -56.83
N LEU A 427 -16.70 7.99 -56.86
CA LEU A 427 -17.11 9.20 -57.56
C LEU A 427 -16.87 10.41 -56.65
N LEU A 428 -15.95 11.27 -57.06
CA LEU A 428 -15.60 12.50 -56.33
C LEU A 428 -16.59 13.60 -56.71
N ILE A 429 -17.23 14.22 -55.71
CA ILE A 429 -18.24 15.25 -55.92
C ILE A 429 -17.74 16.57 -55.37
N ASP A 430 -17.58 17.56 -56.24
CA ASP A 430 -17.22 18.91 -55.89
C ASP A 430 -18.47 19.70 -55.51
N VAL A 431 -18.65 19.94 -54.21
CA VAL A 431 -19.82 20.63 -53.66
C VAL A 431 -19.46 21.98 -53.05
N ARG A 432 -18.38 22.61 -53.54
CA ARG A 432 -18.01 23.96 -53.11
C ARG A 432 -19.14 24.94 -53.40
N THR A 433 -19.28 26.01 -52.61
CA THR A 433 -20.21 27.10 -52.96
C THR A 433 -19.84 27.70 -54.32
N ARG A 434 -20.74 28.43 -54.97
CA ARG A 434 -20.43 29.10 -56.24
C ARG A 434 -19.17 29.95 -56.15
N THR A 435 -19.08 30.78 -55.11
CA THR A 435 -17.91 31.62 -54.84
C THR A 435 -16.63 30.80 -54.62
N ASP A 436 -16.66 29.76 -53.78
CA ASP A 436 -15.48 28.92 -53.52
C ASP A 436 -15.02 28.12 -54.74
N TYR A 437 -15.95 27.79 -55.62
CA TYR A 437 -15.64 27.13 -56.87
C TYR A 437 -15.02 28.13 -57.85
N GLU A 438 -15.65 29.28 -58.10
CA GLU A 438 -15.12 30.27 -59.06
C GLU A 438 -13.74 30.80 -58.63
N THR A 439 -13.52 31.01 -57.33
CA THR A 439 -12.28 31.57 -56.79
C THR A 439 -11.11 30.59 -56.68
N SER A 440 -11.36 29.29 -56.79
CA SER A 440 -10.32 28.27 -56.66
C SER A 440 -10.11 27.57 -58.00
N PRO A 441 -8.93 27.72 -58.63
CA PRO A 441 -8.67 27.14 -59.95
C PRO A 441 -8.42 25.63 -59.89
N LEU A 442 -8.34 25.04 -58.69
CA LEU A 442 -8.07 23.62 -58.48
C LEU A 442 -9.34 22.82 -58.24
N ARG A 443 -9.33 21.55 -58.64
CA ARG A 443 -10.35 20.55 -58.27
C ARG A 443 -9.71 19.17 -58.11
N LEU A 444 -10.43 18.25 -57.47
CA LEU A 444 -10.00 16.85 -57.41
C LEU A 444 -10.09 16.21 -58.82
N PRO A 445 -9.18 15.28 -59.17
CA PRO A 445 -9.18 14.66 -60.49
C PRO A 445 -10.47 13.91 -60.78
N GLY A 446 -11.06 14.13 -61.96
CA GLY A 446 -12.33 13.51 -62.34
C GLY A 446 -13.54 13.90 -61.46
N ALA A 447 -13.44 14.95 -60.65
CA ALA A 447 -14.54 15.36 -59.79
C ALA A 447 -15.72 15.93 -60.58
N VAL A 448 -16.92 15.43 -60.30
CA VAL A 448 -18.18 15.94 -60.85
C VAL A 448 -18.67 17.11 -60.01
N ARG A 449 -18.95 18.23 -60.67
CA ARG A 449 -19.49 19.41 -60.02
C ARG A 449 -20.96 19.19 -59.68
N LEU A 450 -21.32 19.45 -58.43
CA LEU A 450 -22.71 19.41 -57.97
C LEU A 450 -22.99 20.64 -57.12
N GLU A 451 -23.89 21.50 -57.59
CA GLU A 451 -24.21 22.74 -56.90
C GLU A 451 -25.01 22.46 -55.61
N PRO A 452 -24.53 22.91 -54.43
CA PRO A 452 -25.19 22.65 -53.16
C PRO A 452 -26.66 23.08 -53.15
N GLU A 453 -26.96 24.25 -53.72
CA GLU A 453 -28.29 24.84 -53.79
C GLU A 453 -29.25 23.99 -54.66
N ALA A 454 -28.75 23.43 -55.77
CA ALA A 454 -29.52 22.55 -56.64
C ALA A 454 -29.86 21.21 -55.93
N VAL A 455 -28.91 20.66 -55.16
CA VAL A 455 -29.13 19.43 -54.37
C VAL A 455 -30.17 19.65 -53.28
N GLU A 456 -30.13 20.79 -52.61
CA GLU A 456 -31.11 21.18 -51.60
C GLU A 456 -32.49 21.35 -52.24
N ALA A 457 -32.58 21.98 -53.42
CA ALA A 457 -33.80 22.10 -54.23
C ALA A 457 -34.29 20.77 -54.86
N GLY A 458 -33.54 19.68 -54.70
CA GLY A 458 -33.89 18.34 -55.19
C GLY A 458 -33.60 18.11 -56.68
N GLN A 459 -32.90 19.03 -57.33
CA GLN A 459 -32.42 18.91 -58.70
C GLN A 459 -31.03 18.27 -58.66
N ILE A 460 -30.99 16.94 -58.73
CA ILE A 460 -29.74 16.18 -58.67
C ILE A 460 -29.47 15.55 -60.03
N ASP A 461 -28.55 16.14 -60.77
CA ASP A 461 -28.01 15.57 -62.01
C ASP A 461 -26.76 14.74 -61.70
N LEU A 462 -26.97 13.49 -61.25
CA LEU A 462 -25.91 12.53 -60.97
C LEU A 462 -26.21 11.20 -61.65
N THR A 463 -25.39 10.82 -62.64
CA THR A 463 -25.42 9.52 -63.32
C THR A 463 -24.61 8.47 -62.55
N ALA A 464 -24.96 8.20 -61.28
CA ALA A 464 -24.27 7.23 -60.43
C ALA A 464 -25.23 6.19 -59.80
N GLU A 465 -24.80 4.93 -59.72
CA GLU A 465 -25.56 3.88 -59.03
C GLU A 465 -25.67 4.16 -57.52
N ARG A 466 -26.76 3.71 -56.89
CA ARG A 466 -27.09 4.02 -55.48
C ARG A 466 -26.09 3.49 -54.46
N ASP A 467 -25.33 2.45 -54.82
CA ASP A 467 -24.33 1.80 -53.96
C ASP A 467 -22.89 2.28 -54.25
N THR A 468 -22.69 3.14 -55.26
CA THR A 468 -21.39 3.75 -55.59
C THR A 468 -20.84 4.52 -54.38
N LEU A 469 -19.53 4.41 -54.12
CA LEU A 469 -18.87 5.23 -53.11
C LEU A 469 -18.79 6.69 -53.61
N LEU A 470 -19.68 7.53 -53.10
CA LEU A 470 -19.69 8.97 -53.37
C LEU A 470 -18.84 9.68 -52.32
N VAL A 471 -17.90 10.53 -52.74
CA VAL A 471 -17.05 11.31 -51.83
C VAL A 471 -17.25 12.80 -52.11
N ALA A 472 -18.04 13.46 -51.27
CA ALA A 472 -18.27 14.90 -51.36
C ALA A 472 -17.13 15.68 -50.69
N TYR A 473 -16.67 16.76 -51.33
CA TYR A 473 -15.70 17.67 -50.75
C TYR A 473 -16.07 19.14 -51.01
N ASP A 474 -15.66 20.00 -50.09
CA ASP A 474 -15.71 21.46 -50.23
C ASP A 474 -14.32 22.07 -49.92
N THR A 475 -14.22 23.40 -49.84
CA THR A 475 -13.00 24.11 -49.42
C THR A 475 -12.99 24.36 -47.90
N SER A 476 -14.06 23.99 -47.19
CA SER A 476 -14.25 24.35 -45.79
C SER A 476 -13.47 23.41 -44.87
N PRO A 477 -12.68 23.93 -43.90
CA PRO A 477 -11.99 23.10 -42.91
C PRO A 477 -12.94 22.26 -42.03
N VAL A 478 -14.20 22.66 -41.94
CA VAL A 478 -15.25 21.98 -41.15
C VAL A 478 -16.21 21.15 -42.00
N GLU A 479 -15.97 21.12 -43.32
CA GLU A 479 -16.74 20.35 -44.32
C GLU A 479 -18.25 20.62 -44.30
N ALA A 480 -18.66 21.84 -43.95
CA ALA A 480 -20.06 22.18 -43.69
C ALA A 480 -20.95 21.96 -44.91
N THR A 481 -20.48 22.31 -46.11
CA THR A 481 -21.25 22.19 -47.35
C THR A 481 -21.27 20.74 -47.81
N ALA A 482 -20.14 20.03 -47.70
CA ALA A 482 -20.07 18.59 -47.93
C ALA A 482 -20.96 17.78 -46.99
N GLU A 483 -21.10 18.17 -45.72
CA GLU A 483 -21.97 17.50 -44.77
C GLU A 483 -23.46 17.66 -45.11
N LYS A 484 -23.89 18.86 -45.51
CA LYS A 484 -25.26 19.13 -45.98
C LYS A 484 -25.59 18.31 -47.23
N VAL A 485 -24.74 18.39 -48.26
CA VAL A 485 -24.97 17.68 -49.52
C VAL A 485 -24.93 16.16 -49.31
N ALA A 486 -23.98 15.64 -48.53
CA ALA A 486 -23.92 14.22 -48.23
C ALA A 486 -25.17 13.72 -47.49
N THR A 487 -25.74 14.54 -46.60
CA THR A 487 -27.00 14.23 -45.91
C THR A 487 -28.18 14.21 -46.88
N ALA A 488 -28.27 15.20 -47.77
CA ALA A 488 -29.31 15.29 -48.80
C ALA A 488 -29.24 14.12 -49.81
N LEU A 489 -28.05 13.67 -50.17
CA LEU A 489 -27.84 12.49 -51.03
C LEU A 489 -28.26 11.19 -50.31
N ARG A 490 -27.87 11.01 -49.04
CA ARG A 490 -28.29 9.83 -48.25
C ARG A 490 -29.80 9.75 -48.06
N ALA A 491 -30.46 10.88 -47.79
CA ALA A 491 -31.91 10.95 -47.68
C ALA A 491 -32.64 10.53 -48.98
N ARG A 492 -31.96 10.61 -50.13
CA ARG A 492 -32.48 10.24 -51.44
C ARG A 492 -32.01 8.86 -51.93
N GLY A 493 -31.49 8.03 -51.03
CA GLY A 493 -31.22 6.61 -51.29
C GLY A 493 -29.80 6.28 -51.74
N TYR A 494 -28.87 7.24 -51.80
CA TYR A 494 -27.44 6.92 -51.99
C TYR A 494 -26.87 6.35 -50.69
N ARG A 495 -26.46 5.07 -50.69
CA ARG A 495 -26.13 4.35 -49.45
C ARG A 495 -24.69 4.60 -48.98
N ASN A 496 -23.77 4.86 -49.90
CA ASN A 496 -22.34 4.96 -49.60
C ASN A 496 -21.78 6.36 -49.86
N VAL A 497 -22.36 7.37 -49.23
CA VAL A 497 -21.87 8.75 -49.30
C VAL A 497 -20.92 9.04 -48.14
N ARG A 498 -19.73 9.53 -48.45
CA ARG A 498 -18.70 9.95 -47.49
C ARG A 498 -18.32 11.40 -47.69
N ILE A 499 -17.83 12.03 -46.64
CA ILE A 499 -17.32 13.40 -46.65
C ILE A 499 -15.80 13.33 -46.64
N LEU A 500 -15.14 13.98 -47.59
CA LEU A 500 -13.69 14.02 -47.60
C LEU A 500 -13.18 14.85 -46.42
N LYS A 501 -12.45 14.22 -45.50
CA LYS A 501 -11.95 14.89 -44.30
C LYS A 501 -10.94 15.98 -44.69
N GLY A 502 -11.19 17.21 -44.27
CA GLY A 502 -10.43 18.41 -44.58
C GLY A 502 -10.70 18.99 -45.98
N GLY A 503 -11.64 18.44 -46.74
CA GLY A 503 -12.01 18.94 -48.07
C GLY A 503 -10.84 18.96 -49.06
N LEU A 504 -10.86 19.92 -49.99
CA LEU A 504 -9.80 20.14 -50.99
C LEU A 504 -8.44 20.40 -50.32
N GLY A 505 -8.41 21.16 -49.22
CA GLY A 505 -7.18 21.43 -48.48
C GLY A 505 -6.58 20.17 -47.83
N GLY A 506 -7.41 19.28 -47.31
CA GLY A 506 -6.98 17.98 -46.79
C GLY A 506 -6.36 17.09 -47.87
N TRP A 507 -6.91 17.14 -49.09
CA TRP A 507 -6.39 16.43 -50.25
C TRP A 507 -5.02 16.95 -50.71
N THR A 508 -4.89 18.27 -50.86
CA THR A 508 -3.62 18.90 -51.27
C THR A 508 -2.53 18.77 -50.21
N ASN A 509 -2.88 18.86 -48.92
CA ASN A 509 -1.94 18.62 -47.82
C ASN A 509 -1.43 17.18 -47.80
N ALA A 510 -2.26 16.21 -48.20
CA ALA A 510 -1.85 14.83 -48.41
C ALA A 510 -0.99 14.62 -49.68
N ARG A 511 -0.67 15.70 -50.42
CA ARG A 511 0.15 15.72 -51.64
C ARG A 511 -0.43 14.88 -52.78
N LEU A 512 -1.75 14.78 -52.83
CA LEU A 512 -2.46 14.01 -53.84
C LEU A 512 -2.68 14.85 -55.13
N PRO A 513 -2.82 14.20 -56.29
CA PRO A 513 -2.98 14.90 -57.57
C PRO A 513 -4.24 15.78 -57.61
N VAL A 514 -4.17 16.90 -58.33
CA VAL A 514 -5.28 17.83 -58.57
C VAL A 514 -5.31 18.24 -60.05
N GLU A 515 -6.48 18.64 -60.53
CA GLU A 515 -6.68 19.22 -61.87
C GLU A 515 -6.90 20.74 -61.79
N SER A 516 -6.50 21.48 -62.83
CA SER A 516 -6.88 22.89 -63.00
C SER A 516 -8.16 23.02 -63.82
N LYS A 517 -8.92 24.08 -63.57
CA LYS A 517 -10.13 24.45 -64.34
C LYS A 517 -9.82 25.17 -65.65
N SER A 518 -8.70 25.88 -65.71
CA SER A 518 -8.19 26.67 -66.83
C SER A 518 -6.74 26.26 -67.18
N TYR A 519 -6.25 26.65 -68.37
CA TYR A 519 -4.83 26.49 -68.73
C TYR A 519 -4.00 27.43 -67.85
N LEU A 520 -3.41 26.88 -66.79
CA LEU A 520 -2.50 27.61 -65.92
C LEU A 520 -1.05 27.35 -66.33
N PRO A 521 -0.19 28.38 -66.35
CA PRO A 521 1.24 28.18 -66.39
C PRO A 521 1.70 27.26 -65.24
N SER A 522 2.74 26.47 -65.49
CA SER A 522 3.37 25.56 -64.53
C SER A 522 3.62 26.19 -63.15
N ILE A 523 4.04 27.46 -63.12
CA ILE A 523 4.31 28.20 -61.88
C ILE A 523 3.03 28.49 -61.09
N GLY A 524 1.97 28.96 -61.75
CA GLY A 524 0.69 29.25 -61.11
C GLY A 524 0.06 27.99 -60.53
N LEU A 525 0.08 26.89 -61.28
CA LEU A 525 -0.42 25.61 -60.81
C LEU A 525 0.30 25.13 -59.54
N GLU A 526 1.62 25.23 -59.50
CA GLU A 526 2.39 24.85 -58.31
C GLU A 526 2.16 25.81 -57.13
N ILE A 527 1.96 27.10 -57.38
CA ILE A 527 1.63 28.04 -56.31
C ILE A 527 0.23 27.75 -55.73
N TYR A 528 -0.77 27.54 -56.58
CA TYR A 528 -2.13 27.21 -56.16
C TYR A 528 -2.23 25.88 -55.41
N LYS A 529 -1.42 24.86 -55.76
CA LYS A 529 -1.39 23.57 -55.03
C LYS A 529 -0.88 23.70 -53.60
N ASN A 530 0.00 24.66 -53.38
CA ASN A 530 0.80 24.77 -52.18
C ASN A 530 0.32 25.92 -51.27
N LEU A 531 -0.62 26.73 -51.73
CA LEU A 531 -1.25 27.82 -50.99
C LEU A 531 -2.76 27.59 -50.85
N THR A 532 -3.27 27.74 -49.63
CA THR A 532 -4.70 27.88 -49.39
C THR A 532 -5.10 29.27 -49.84
N VAL A 533 -5.83 29.37 -50.97
CA VAL A 533 -6.18 30.66 -51.59
C VAL A 533 -7.02 31.56 -50.66
N GLY A 534 -7.73 30.97 -49.70
CA GLY A 534 -8.54 31.71 -48.71
C GLY A 534 -7.74 32.50 -47.68
N ASP A 535 -6.44 32.21 -47.50
CA ASP A 535 -5.59 32.85 -46.49
C ASP A 535 -4.67 33.93 -47.10
N LEU A 536 -4.75 34.17 -48.41
CA LEU A 536 -3.94 35.16 -49.12
C LEU A 536 -4.71 36.47 -49.27
N GLU A 537 -4.01 37.58 -49.03
CA GLU A 537 -4.55 38.91 -49.28
C GLU A 537 -4.77 39.10 -50.79
N ARG A 538 -5.97 39.55 -51.15
CA ARG A 538 -6.35 39.87 -52.53
C ARG A 538 -6.34 41.37 -52.73
N ARG A 539 -5.80 41.83 -53.86
CA ARG A 539 -5.87 43.24 -54.28
C ARG A 539 -6.45 43.32 -55.68
N GLN A 540 -7.39 44.25 -55.87
CA GLN A 540 -8.08 44.48 -57.13
C GLN A 540 -7.65 45.82 -57.73
N PHE A 541 -7.45 45.85 -59.03
CA PHE A 541 -7.02 47.00 -59.80
C PHE A 541 -7.90 47.12 -61.05
N LYS A 542 -8.23 48.36 -61.42
CA LYS A 542 -8.93 48.65 -62.68
C LYS A 542 -7.94 48.76 -63.83
N ALA A 543 -8.43 48.53 -65.05
CA ALA A 543 -7.61 48.72 -66.25
C ALA A 543 -6.99 50.13 -66.25
N GLY A 544 -5.66 50.20 -66.42
CA GLY A 544 -4.86 51.42 -66.39
C GLY A 544 -4.19 51.72 -65.04
N ASP A 545 -4.60 51.05 -63.95
CA ASP A 545 -4.01 51.28 -62.62
C ASP A 545 -2.56 50.78 -62.56
N VAL A 546 -1.71 51.56 -61.89
CA VAL A 546 -0.32 51.17 -61.61
C VAL A 546 -0.28 50.35 -60.32
N ILE A 547 0.11 49.08 -60.43
CA ILE A 547 0.21 48.14 -59.31
C ILE A 547 1.47 48.42 -58.48
N CYS A 548 2.60 48.71 -59.15
CA CYS A 548 3.82 49.22 -58.52
C CYS A 548 4.68 49.97 -59.54
N LYS A 549 5.48 50.93 -59.11
CA LYS A 549 6.42 51.66 -59.96
C LYS A 549 7.85 51.15 -59.78
N GLU A 550 8.68 51.32 -60.81
CA GLU A 550 10.12 51.13 -60.71
C GLU A 550 10.69 52.01 -59.58
N GLY A 551 11.55 51.42 -58.75
CA GLY A 551 12.16 52.10 -57.62
C GLY A 551 11.32 52.10 -56.34
N ASP A 552 10.06 51.67 -56.37
CA ASP A 552 9.25 51.49 -55.17
C ASP A 552 9.87 50.42 -54.26
N ASP A 553 9.65 50.55 -52.95
CA ASP A 553 9.97 49.48 -52.00
C ASP A 553 9.03 48.29 -52.27
N ALA A 554 9.60 47.09 -52.32
CA ALA A 554 8.82 45.88 -52.54
C ALA A 554 7.97 45.49 -51.32
N HIS A 555 8.25 46.05 -50.14
CA HIS A 555 7.58 45.77 -48.87
C HIS A 555 7.49 44.28 -48.54
N GLY A 556 8.45 43.49 -49.03
CA GLY A 556 8.44 42.05 -48.87
C GLY A 556 7.32 41.34 -49.65
N GLU A 557 6.76 41.92 -50.71
CA GLU A 557 5.63 41.36 -51.46
C GLU A 557 5.98 40.96 -52.90
N ALA A 558 5.56 39.77 -53.30
CA ALA A 558 5.42 39.35 -54.69
C ALA A 558 3.93 39.09 -54.99
N TYR A 559 3.58 39.03 -56.26
CA TYR A 559 2.18 38.98 -56.68
C TYR A 559 1.95 37.85 -57.67
N LEU A 560 0.87 37.10 -57.48
CA LEU A 560 0.36 36.15 -58.46
C LEU A 560 -0.88 36.75 -59.13
N VAL A 561 -0.91 36.80 -60.46
CA VAL A 561 -2.11 37.23 -61.19
C VAL A 561 -3.20 36.18 -60.99
N HIS A 562 -4.30 36.54 -60.34
CA HIS A 562 -5.46 35.68 -60.15
C HIS A 562 -6.44 35.77 -61.32
N SER A 563 -6.64 36.96 -61.87
CA SER A 563 -7.44 37.20 -63.06
C SER A 563 -7.00 38.49 -63.74
N GLY A 564 -7.21 38.59 -65.05
CA GLY A 564 -6.83 39.75 -65.85
C GLY A 564 -5.41 39.67 -66.43
N SER A 565 -4.92 40.79 -66.97
CA SER A 565 -3.60 40.90 -67.61
C SER A 565 -2.81 42.08 -67.04
N VAL A 566 -1.52 41.86 -66.72
CA VAL A 566 -0.60 42.86 -66.16
C VAL A 566 0.57 43.10 -67.11
N ARG A 567 0.80 44.34 -67.50
CA ARG A 567 1.96 44.73 -68.32
C ARG A 567 3.11 45.19 -67.45
N ILE A 568 4.27 44.58 -67.65
CA ILE A 568 5.54 44.99 -67.03
C ILE A 568 6.29 45.88 -68.03
N ARG A 569 6.59 47.12 -67.63
CA ARG A 569 7.27 48.09 -68.49
C ARG A 569 8.40 48.79 -67.75
N ARG A 570 9.37 49.28 -68.50
CA ARG A 570 10.51 50.03 -67.96
C ARG A 570 10.93 51.14 -68.90
N THR A 571 11.35 52.27 -68.35
CA THR A 571 11.83 53.40 -69.13
C THR A 571 13.36 53.36 -69.24
N PHE A 572 13.88 53.30 -70.46
CA PHE A 572 15.32 53.38 -70.76
C PHE A 572 15.57 54.62 -71.62
N ASP A 573 16.51 55.48 -71.22
CA ASP A 573 16.90 56.69 -71.97
C ASP A 573 15.70 57.53 -72.47
N SER A 574 14.70 57.70 -71.59
CA SER A 574 13.44 58.42 -71.84
C SER A 574 12.46 57.73 -72.82
N VAL A 575 12.68 56.47 -73.17
CA VAL A 575 11.78 55.63 -73.99
C VAL A 575 11.18 54.52 -73.15
N GLU A 576 9.85 54.45 -73.11
CA GLU A 576 9.11 53.40 -72.41
C GLU A 576 9.11 52.09 -73.23
N LYS A 577 9.64 51.01 -72.67
CA LYS A 577 9.67 49.68 -73.30
C LYS A 577 8.84 48.70 -72.46
N THR A 578 7.94 47.98 -73.13
CA THR A 578 7.24 46.84 -72.50
C THR A 578 8.17 45.64 -72.44
N LEU A 579 8.38 45.11 -71.24
CA LEU A 579 9.25 43.96 -70.97
C LEU A 579 8.49 42.64 -71.07
N ASN A 580 7.26 42.59 -70.56
CA ASN A 580 6.42 41.40 -70.61
C ASN A 580 4.93 41.75 -70.36
N THR A 581 4.02 40.88 -70.78
CA THR A 581 2.60 40.93 -70.43
C THR A 581 2.22 39.62 -69.77
N LEU A 582 1.66 39.70 -68.56
CA LEU A 582 1.47 38.58 -67.65
C LEU A 582 -0.01 38.28 -67.45
N GLY A 583 -0.40 37.02 -67.65
CA GLY A 583 -1.78 36.54 -67.49
C GLY A 583 -2.03 35.76 -66.20
N GLU A 584 -3.23 35.19 -66.08
CA GLU A 584 -3.63 34.35 -64.93
C GLU A 584 -2.60 33.26 -64.61
N GLY A 585 -2.24 33.15 -63.34
CA GLY A 585 -1.28 32.17 -62.83
C GLY A 585 0.19 32.60 -62.99
N GLU A 586 0.47 33.77 -63.53
CA GLU A 586 1.85 34.27 -63.59
C GLU A 586 2.26 35.04 -62.33
N LEU A 587 3.46 34.73 -61.85
CA LEU A 587 4.10 35.41 -60.72
C LEU A 587 4.80 36.69 -61.21
N PHE A 588 4.80 37.77 -60.45
CA PHE A 588 5.62 38.95 -60.71
C PHE A 588 6.01 39.67 -59.43
N GLY A 589 7.04 40.51 -59.53
CA GLY A 589 7.60 41.25 -58.40
C GLY A 589 8.54 40.42 -57.51
N GLU A 590 8.76 39.14 -57.83
CA GLU A 590 9.64 38.21 -57.12
C GLU A 590 11.12 38.62 -57.21
N ILE A 591 11.51 39.27 -58.30
CA ILE A 591 12.90 39.74 -58.51
C ILE A 591 13.35 40.69 -57.41
N ALA A 592 12.45 41.58 -56.97
CA ALA A 592 12.75 42.54 -55.93
C ALA A 592 13.00 41.85 -54.57
N LEU A 593 12.30 40.73 -54.32
CA LEU A 593 12.49 39.92 -53.12
C LEU A 593 13.80 39.14 -53.18
N PHE A 594 14.09 38.45 -54.28
CA PHE A 594 15.33 37.66 -54.43
C PHE A 594 16.59 38.50 -54.42
N ARG A 595 16.50 39.75 -54.89
CA ARG A 595 17.63 40.69 -54.91
C ARG A 595 17.73 41.55 -53.66
N GLU A 596 16.75 41.45 -52.74
CA GLU A 596 16.60 42.36 -51.60
C GLU A 596 16.71 43.84 -52.05
N ALA A 597 16.02 44.17 -53.13
CA ALA A 597 16.14 45.45 -53.82
C ALA A 597 14.77 46.08 -54.11
N ARG A 598 14.79 47.36 -54.53
CA ARG A 598 13.60 48.07 -55.01
C ARG A 598 13.02 47.44 -56.28
N ARG A 599 11.74 47.70 -56.57
CA ARG A 599 11.02 47.22 -57.76
C ARG A 599 11.82 47.55 -59.03
N SER A 600 11.99 46.54 -59.89
CA SER A 600 12.87 46.64 -61.07
C SER A 600 12.20 47.22 -62.32
N ALA A 601 10.88 47.38 -62.30
CA ALA A 601 10.06 47.83 -63.43
C ALA A 601 8.68 48.27 -62.90
N ASP A 602 7.95 49.05 -63.70
CA ASP A 602 6.53 49.32 -63.45
C ASP A 602 5.70 48.08 -63.77
N ALA A 603 4.66 47.84 -62.99
CA ALA A 603 3.59 46.89 -63.28
C ALA A 603 2.26 47.64 -63.40
N VAL A 604 1.59 47.52 -64.54
CA VAL A 604 0.34 48.24 -64.84
C VAL A 604 -0.74 47.23 -65.25
N ALA A 605 -1.96 47.41 -64.76
CA ALA A 605 -3.09 46.56 -65.13
C ALA A 605 -3.57 46.90 -66.55
N ASP A 606 -3.54 45.93 -67.48
CA ASP A 606 -4.06 46.10 -68.85
C ASP A 606 -5.58 45.90 -68.91
N THR A 607 -6.11 45.07 -68.00
CA THR A 607 -7.54 44.85 -67.79
C THR A 607 -7.89 45.10 -66.33
N ASP A 608 -9.15 44.92 -65.93
CA ASP A 608 -9.44 44.71 -64.52
C ASP A 608 -8.67 43.47 -64.05
N VAL A 609 -7.86 43.64 -63.01
CA VAL A 609 -6.91 42.63 -62.52
C VAL A 609 -7.19 42.36 -61.04
N GLU A 610 -7.18 41.08 -60.67
CA GLU A 610 -7.08 40.66 -59.29
C GLU A 610 -5.74 39.94 -59.10
N ILE A 611 -5.00 40.31 -58.05
CA ILE A 611 -3.74 39.66 -57.67
C ILE A 611 -3.82 39.09 -56.26
N LEU A 612 -3.05 38.02 -56.03
CA LEU A 612 -2.80 37.47 -54.70
C LEU A 612 -1.43 37.93 -54.21
N VAL A 613 -1.39 38.51 -53.01
CA VAL A 613 -0.16 38.97 -52.37
C VAL A 613 0.54 37.80 -51.68
N ILE A 614 1.80 37.58 -52.05
CA ILE A 614 2.68 36.56 -51.47
C ILE A 614 3.81 37.28 -50.72
N LYS A 615 3.78 37.24 -49.39
CA LYS A 615 4.84 37.81 -48.55
C LYS A 615 6.15 37.04 -48.67
N ASN A 616 7.27 37.71 -48.44
CA ASN A 616 8.61 37.19 -48.61
C ASN A 616 8.83 35.91 -47.80
N GLU A 617 8.44 35.89 -46.52
CA GLU A 617 8.61 34.69 -45.68
C GLU A 617 7.84 33.50 -46.24
N ARG A 618 6.68 33.76 -46.84
CA ARG A 618 5.84 32.73 -47.45
C ARG A 618 6.43 32.23 -48.78
N LEU A 619 6.95 33.14 -49.61
CA LEU A 619 7.63 32.79 -50.86
C LEU A 619 8.91 31.99 -50.57
N ASP A 620 9.70 32.42 -49.59
CA ASP A 620 10.91 31.73 -49.12
C ASP A 620 10.59 30.32 -48.61
N TRP A 621 9.53 30.19 -47.81
CA TRP A 621 9.06 28.89 -47.35
C TRP A 621 8.67 27.98 -48.53
N LEU A 622 7.95 28.52 -49.53
CA LEU A 622 7.57 27.77 -50.72
C LEU A 622 8.80 27.28 -51.49
N ILE A 623 9.81 28.12 -51.68
CA ILE A 623 11.05 27.78 -52.39
C ILE A 623 11.84 26.70 -51.65
N ARG A 624 11.94 26.80 -50.32
CA ARG A 624 12.69 25.81 -49.52
C ARG A 624 11.99 24.45 -49.47
N ASN A 625 10.66 24.44 -49.44
CA ASN A 625 9.89 23.23 -49.15
C ASN A 625 9.21 22.60 -50.38
N ARG A 626 9.23 23.25 -51.55
CA ARG A 626 8.56 22.76 -52.78
C ARG A 626 9.53 22.75 -53.98
N PRO A 627 10.34 21.69 -54.15
CA PRO A 627 11.36 21.62 -55.20
C PRO A 627 10.84 21.82 -56.63
N GLN A 628 9.60 21.40 -56.92
CA GLN A 628 9.01 21.60 -58.25
C GLN A 628 8.81 23.09 -58.57
N LEU A 629 8.31 23.86 -57.61
CA LEU A 629 8.11 25.31 -57.76
C LEU A 629 9.44 26.04 -57.89
N THR A 630 10.44 25.67 -57.09
CA THR A 630 11.79 26.24 -57.16
C THR A 630 12.41 26.05 -58.54
N ARG A 631 12.29 24.85 -59.11
CA ARG A 631 12.75 24.56 -60.46
C ARG A 631 12.06 25.44 -61.50
N GLU A 632 10.77 25.72 -61.32
CA GLU A 632 10.01 26.57 -62.24
C GLU A 632 10.46 28.03 -62.20
N ILE A 633 10.66 28.57 -61.00
CA ILE A 633 11.18 29.93 -60.81
C ILE A 633 12.57 30.06 -61.44
N VAL A 634 13.47 29.10 -61.18
CA VAL A 634 14.82 29.10 -61.76
C VAL A 634 14.75 29.05 -63.28
N ARG A 635 13.92 28.17 -63.85
CA ARG A 635 13.75 28.08 -65.32
C ARG A 635 13.28 29.41 -65.90
N ARG A 636 12.32 30.06 -65.26
CA ARG A 636 11.78 31.35 -65.73
C ARG A 636 12.83 32.46 -65.68
N LEU A 637 13.57 32.58 -64.58
CA LEU A 637 14.66 33.56 -64.45
C LEU A 637 15.78 33.28 -65.46
N ALA A 638 16.14 32.02 -65.70
CA ALA A 638 17.11 31.64 -66.72
C ALA A 638 16.66 32.04 -68.13
N ASN A 639 15.40 31.78 -68.48
CA ASN A 639 14.83 32.19 -69.77
C ASN A 639 14.82 33.71 -69.92
N TRP A 640 14.46 34.44 -68.85
CA TRP A 640 14.47 35.90 -68.85
C TRP A 640 15.88 36.48 -69.04
N LEU A 641 16.90 35.89 -68.41
CA LEU A 641 18.30 36.27 -68.59
C LEU A 641 18.76 36.08 -70.05
N VAL A 642 18.46 34.92 -70.64
CA VAL A 642 18.82 34.65 -72.05
C VAL A 642 18.12 35.62 -73.00
N GLN A 643 16.86 35.97 -72.73
CA GLN A 643 16.13 36.94 -73.54
C GLN A 643 16.73 38.35 -73.42
N THR A 644 17.08 38.80 -72.21
CA THR A 644 17.71 40.11 -71.99
C THR A 644 19.12 40.20 -72.60
N ASP A 645 19.93 39.13 -72.54
CA ASP A 645 21.23 39.09 -73.20
C ASP A 645 21.12 39.12 -74.73
N ARG A 646 20.14 38.41 -75.31
CA ARG A 646 19.85 38.50 -76.75
C ARG A 646 19.45 39.91 -77.16
N GLU A 647 18.58 40.56 -76.40
CA GLU A 647 18.17 41.95 -76.68
C GLU A 647 19.34 42.93 -76.56
N ARG A 648 20.25 42.73 -75.58
CA ARG A 648 21.48 43.53 -75.46
C ARG A 648 22.43 43.36 -76.62
N ALA A 649 22.63 42.13 -77.09
CA ALA A 649 23.50 41.83 -78.23
C ALA A 649 22.99 42.46 -79.55
N VAL A 650 21.67 42.53 -79.73
CA VAL A 650 21.06 43.23 -80.88
C VAL A 650 21.17 44.75 -80.73
N SER A 651 21.10 45.31 -79.52
CA SER A 651 21.29 46.75 -79.30
C SER A 651 22.75 47.24 -79.37
N SER A 652 23.74 46.37 -79.15
CA SER A 652 25.17 46.74 -79.21
C SER A 652 25.79 46.62 -80.61
N SER A 653 25.00 46.30 -81.63
CA SER A 653 25.42 46.15 -83.03
C SER A 653 24.92 47.28 -83.95
N HIS A 654 24.47 48.40 -83.37
CA HIS A 654 24.10 49.64 -84.06
C HIS A 654 24.89 50.84 -83.58
#